data_AF-A0A662T8H8-F1
#
_entry.id   AF-A0A662T8H8-F1
#
_cell.length_a   1.000
_cell.length_b   1.000
_cell.length_c   1.000
_cell.angle_alpha   90.00
_cell.angle_beta   90.00
_cell.angle_gamma   90.00
#
_symmetry.space_group_name_H-M   'P 1'
#
loop_
_entity.id
_entity.type
_entity.pdbx_description
1 polymer ?
#
loop_
_entity_poly.entity_id
_entity_poly.type
_entity_poly.pdbx_seq_one_letter_code
_entity_poly.pdbx_strand_id
1 'polypeptide(L)'
;MVKLASIALLTLMILSMIPVNAVYPEDEDHATLSVYKMLLERALEIPNLPSGIRNKIVNILNTSPESPEDEARLIRESIEVLHEVENYVEVNLDIHTFIEVGRLSYTADVLSKYAEIYNRSEIIQELKHVDELIKKGEVEAAKKLLVNITSHIESMKVEKASKLVKESIMHIFGKVYYNEVPAEALTEVVSNINDTIEILCIVKNRLIMVNASEEAVEAVEEAIKILYNVHDILENVAIIVKDTHLYNRVGNITRDLTGRRIERRIEEIRVRIEILLNESIYIEESLNITLDHAKNLLYNASNILDQADDYLKSGDYLNALKLVSKAESIVDRLAEEIKEYTMKYLEYRGYNKEDILDKYNKLYSHFEGLSREFNKLYNFSLELNSTKALNILIEVNVTLNNISSLFIKISVAINNSEYKYACQLLDEAEDLIEYAESMLGEVKDILDAREAAYKELMEEVNELRNMLIELNESVSDVFPSKLINITVSKLIELNNTLSVAEECILGGDISKASELIQTVKVSIEKLGKCIDESTKLVLILDEFKDEIKELRDEYKDVKFIQELLDKAEEMIDKAIDIISKCIKEVNYEILKEVYSIIKKISEIIDRISGVEINVINFEVLDENNIPVLNASIVFNGTVYFTGEFTKCLDGEYIIEVGSIPPNYVFDRWEAIGDIEIHEPRLNVTTADIHGDGVIIMRLRKTVSTGNLYRIEFHVIDSLGEPVSNASIVFNESEYYNEDYVKVPEGNYTLSIGSVPEGYTFLKWVSIGFIDIEDEDSNETIVHVYGDGVITLVLKRSEAKEANISFLVLDESGNIVEDASILLNESEYYSGDNVTVSLGGYKIEPGSIPDGYRFKCWSTEGNITILNPFKEESIAMVYGDGTIIMILEKLGGGESIDSVKSILNTPYYIAGDMLKYGSNKHFLSSSLL
;
A
#
# COMPACT_ATOMS: atom_id res chain seq x y z
N MET A 1 43.65 -41.56 -76.47
CA MET A 1 43.15 -42.45 -75.39
C MET A 1 41.78 -43.06 -75.69
N VAL A 2 40.76 -42.33 -76.17
CA VAL A 2 39.39 -42.86 -76.44
C VAL A 2 39.38 -44.25 -77.10
N LYS A 3 40.16 -44.48 -78.16
CA LYS A 3 40.28 -45.81 -78.82
C LYS A 3 40.66 -46.97 -77.88
N LEU A 4 41.47 -46.77 -76.84
CA LEU A 4 41.87 -47.85 -75.93
C LEU A 4 40.71 -48.25 -75.00
N ALA A 5 39.96 -47.29 -74.46
CA ALA A 5 38.83 -47.61 -73.59
C ALA A 5 37.68 -48.27 -74.38
N SER A 6 37.44 -47.85 -75.63
CA SER A 6 36.51 -48.53 -76.54
C SER A 6 36.90 -49.99 -76.81
N ILE A 7 38.20 -50.31 -76.79
CA ILE A 7 38.70 -51.68 -76.89
C ILE A 7 38.52 -52.41 -75.55
N ALA A 8 38.91 -51.81 -74.42
CA ALA A 8 38.82 -52.45 -73.09
C ALA A 8 37.38 -52.85 -72.70
N LEU A 9 36.38 -52.01 -73.00
CA LEU A 9 34.96 -52.34 -72.80
C LEU A 9 34.49 -53.50 -73.68
N LEU A 10 35.02 -53.60 -74.91
CA LEU A 10 34.80 -54.73 -75.80
C LEU A 10 35.47 -56.02 -75.27
N THR A 11 36.69 -55.91 -74.71
CA THR A 11 37.40 -57.03 -74.07
C THR A 11 36.60 -57.60 -72.90
N LEU A 12 36.06 -56.76 -72.02
CA LEU A 12 35.23 -57.16 -70.87
C LEU A 12 33.89 -57.80 -71.31
N MET A 13 33.23 -57.24 -72.32
CA MET A 13 32.03 -57.87 -72.91
C MET A 13 32.32 -59.23 -73.55
N ILE A 14 33.52 -59.46 -74.09
CA ILE A 14 33.89 -60.76 -74.66
C ILE A 14 34.25 -61.77 -73.57
N LEU A 15 34.97 -61.35 -72.52
CA LEU A 15 35.37 -62.20 -71.39
C LEU A 15 34.16 -62.80 -70.66
N SER A 16 33.15 -61.98 -70.38
CA SER A 16 31.92 -62.39 -69.67
C SER A 16 31.01 -63.36 -70.44
N MET A 17 31.31 -63.69 -71.71
CA MET A 17 30.48 -64.56 -72.57
C MET A 17 31.02 -65.99 -72.76
N ILE A 18 32.13 -66.38 -72.13
CA ILE A 18 32.74 -67.72 -72.33
C ILE A 18 32.45 -68.67 -71.14
N PRO A 19 31.67 -69.75 -71.32
CA PRO A 19 31.38 -70.71 -70.25
C PRO A 19 32.59 -71.62 -69.92
N VAL A 20 32.96 -71.69 -68.64
CA VAL A 20 34.17 -72.41 -68.16
C VAL A 20 34.06 -73.95 -68.18
N ASN A 21 32.89 -74.53 -68.51
CA ASN A 21 32.64 -75.98 -68.47
C ASN A 21 32.29 -76.57 -69.86
N ALA A 22 33.28 -76.72 -70.75
CA ALA A 22 33.13 -77.46 -72.02
C ALA A 22 34.49 -77.97 -72.57
N VAL A 23 35.06 -79.02 -71.96
CA VAL A 23 36.33 -79.71 -72.30
C VAL A 23 36.15 -81.17 -71.83
N TYR A 24 36.49 -82.27 -72.52
CA TYR A 24 37.21 -82.67 -73.75
C TYR A 24 36.50 -83.96 -74.29
N PRO A 25 36.87 -84.62 -75.42
CA PRO A 25 37.63 -84.20 -76.62
C PRO A 25 36.96 -84.59 -77.96
N GLU A 26 37.46 -84.10 -79.10
CA GLU A 26 37.88 -84.88 -80.31
C GLU A 26 38.33 -83.92 -81.45
N ASP A 27 39.55 -84.17 -81.96
CA ASP A 27 40.28 -83.52 -83.09
C ASP A 27 40.57 -81.99 -83.11
N GLU A 28 41.87 -81.68 -83.28
CA GLU A 28 42.51 -80.41 -83.69
C GLU A 28 42.26 -79.12 -82.87
N ASP A 29 42.67 -79.14 -81.59
CA ASP A 29 42.84 -77.95 -80.75
C ASP A 29 44.06 -77.08 -81.16
N HIS A 30 43.88 -75.75 -81.03
CA HIS A 30 44.91 -74.69 -80.89
C HIS A 30 44.28 -73.27 -80.91
N ALA A 31 42.97 -73.17 -81.18
CA ALA A 31 42.23 -71.90 -81.14
C ALA A 31 42.03 -71.35 -79.72
N THR A 32 42.21 -72.17 -78.69
CA THR A 32 41.81 -71.84 -77.31
C THR A 32 42.86 -71.00 -76.57
N LEU A 33 44.12 -71.46 -76.47
CA LEU A 33 45.17 -70.72 -75.75
C LEU A 33 45.57 -69.41 -76.46
N SER A 34 45.59 -69.42 -77.79
CA SER A 34 45.99 -68.25 -78.59
C SER A 34 45.08 -67.03 -78.37
N VAL A 35 43.77 -67.25 -78.24
CA VAL A 35 42.80 -66.19 -77.90
C VAL A 35 43.05 -65.64 -76.49
N TYR A 36 43.19 -66.50 -75.49
CA TYR A 36 43.46 -66.05 -74.12
C TYR A 36 44.78 -65.29 -73.98
N LYS A 37 45.84 -65.71 -74.69
CA LYS A 37 47.09 -64.94 -74.78
C LYS A 37 46.89 -63.57 -75.43
N MET A 38 46.11 -63.47 -76.50
CA MET A 38 45.85 -62.17 -77.13
C MET A 38 45.02 -61.23 -76.22
N LEU A 39 44.12 -61.76 -75.39
CA LEU A 39 43.40 -60.99 -74.36
C LEU A 39 44.36 -60.53 -73.24
N LEU A 40 45.26 -61.40 -72.80
CA LEU A 40 46.32 -61.12 -71.82
C LEU A 40 47.30 -60.05 -72.30
N GLU A 41 47.72 -60.06 -73.58
CA GLU A 41 48.53 -58.99 -74.17
C GLU A 41 47.85 -57.62 -74.07
N ARG A 42 46.53 -57.56 -74.31
CA ARG A 42 45.75 -56.33 -74.15
C ARG A 42 45.58 -55.90 -72.70
N ALA A 43 45.54 -56.84 -71.76
CA ALA A 43 45.55 -56.49 -70.33
C ALA A 43 46.84 -55.76 -69.90
N LEU A 44 47.98 -56.00 -70.55
CA LEU A 44 49.23 -55.28 -70.27
C LEU A 44 49.20 -53.79 -70.66
N GLU A 45 48.32 -53.40 -71.58
CA GLU A 45 48.10 -52.00 -71.99
C GLU A 45 47.38 -51.18 -70.89
N ILE A 46 46.81 -51.83 -69.87
CA ILE A 46 46.12 -51.15 -68.76
C ILE A 46 47.17 -50.39 -67.91
N PRO A 47 47.02 -49.05 -67.72
CA PRO A 47 47.93 -48.27 -66.89
C PRO A 47 47.81 -48.67 -65.42
N ASN A 48 48.91 -48.57 -64.67
CA ASN A 48 49.02 -48.88 -63.24
C ASN A 48 48.64 -50.31 -62.80
N LEU A 49 48.32 -51.23 -63.72
CA LEU A 49 48.02 -52.63 -63.40
C LEU A 49 49.10 -53.24 -62.47
N PRO A 50 48.71 -53.83 -61.31
CA PRO A 50 49.64 -54.27 -60.27
C PRO A 50 50.76 -55.17 -60.79
N SER A 51 51.99 -54.93 -60.32
CA SER A 51 53.19 -55.65 -60.78
C SER A 51 53.10 -57.17 -60.61
N GLY A 52 52.42 -57.66 -59.57
CA GLY A 52 52.14 -59.09 -59.39
C GLY A 52 51.32 -59.68 -60.56
N ILE A 53 50.18 -59.05 -60.89
CA ILE A 53 49.32 -59.47 -62.00
C ILE A 53 50.07 -59.32 -63.33
N ARG A 54 50.70 -58.16 -63.57
CA ARG A 54 51.51 -57.87 -64.76
C ARG A 54 52.59 -58.92 -65.01
N ASN A 55 53.25 -59.41 -63.95
CA ASN A 55 54.27 -60.44 -64.05
C ASN A 55 53.67 -61.84 -64.34
N LYS A 56 52.53 -62.20 -63.74
CA LYS A 56 51.81 -63.45 -64.09
C LYS A 56 51.47 -63.47 -65.58
N ILE A 57 50.89 -62.37 -66.09
CA ILE A 57 50.54 -62.20 -67.50
C ILE A 57 51.76 -62.44 -68.39
N VAL A 58 52.86 -61.70 -68.18
CA VAL A 58 54.08 -61.80 -69.00
C VAL A 58 54.68 -63.21 -68.96
N ASN A 59 54.59 -63.92 -67.83
CA ASN A 59 55.08 -65.29 -67.72
C ASN A 59 54.25 -66.24 -68.62
N ILE A 60 52.93 -66.22 -68.49
CA ILE A 60 52.00 -67.05 -69.30
C ILE A 60 52.17 -66.79 -70.81
N LEU A 61 52.33 -65.53 -71.21
CA LEU A 61 52.56 -65.16 -72.61
C LEU A 61 53.83 -65.80 -73.17
N ASN A 62 54.94 -65.74 -72.43
CA ASN A 62 56.23 -66.25 -72.88
C ASN A 62 56.36 -67.79 -72.81
N THR A 63 55.59 -68.49 -71.97
CA THR A 63 55.61 -69.96 -71.90
C THR A 63 54.85 -70.58 -73.08
N SER A 64 55.55 -71.30 -73.95
CA SER A 64 54.91 -72.15 -74.98
C SER A 64 54.53 -73.51 -74.38
N PRO A 65 53.39 -74.12 -74.75
CA PRO A 65 53.05 -75.48 -74.31
C PRO A 65 53.99 -76.51 -74.96
N GLU A 66 54.52 -77.43 -74.15
CA GLU A 66 55.29 -78.60 -74.65
C GLU A 66 54.40 -79.85 -74.80
N SER A 67 53.16 -79.81 -74.27
CA SER A 67 52.15 -80.86 -74.36
C SER A 67 50.72 -80.29 -74.37
N PRO A 68 49.70 -81.06 -74.81
CA PRO A 68 48.29 -80.63 -74.69
C PRO A 68 47.83 -80.43 -73.23
N GLU A 69 48.46 -81.10 -72.27
CA GLU A 69 48.18 -80.95 -70.84
C GLU A 69 48.82 -79.66 -70.27
N ASP A 70 49.96 -79.22 -70.82
CA ASP A 70 50.50 -77.88 -70.57
C ASP A 70 49.64 -76.78 -71.22
N GLU A 71 49.11 -77.00 -72.42
CA GLU A 71 48.19 -76.05 -73.09
C GLU A 71 46.90 -75.87 -72.27
N ALA A 72 46.29 -76.97 -71.83
CA ALA A 72 45.13 -76.95 -70.95
C ALA A 72 45.41 -76.32 -69.56
N ARG A 73 46.65 -76.39 -69.06
CA ARG A 73 47.07 -75.68 -67.84
C ARG A 73 47.21 -74.17 -68.10
N LEU A 74 47.92 -73.78 -69.16
CA LEU A 74 48.14 -72.37 -69.52
C LEU A 74 46.83 -71.64 -69.84
N ILE A 75 45.83 -72.31 -70.44
CA ILE A 75 44.48 -71.76 -70.64
C ILE A 75 43.84 -71.41 -69.28
N ARG A 76 43.93 -72.30 -68.29
CA ARG A 76 43.36 -72.10 -66.95
C ARG A 76 44.05 -70.97 -66.19
N GLU A 77 45.39 -70.97 -66.18
CA GLU A 77 46.20 -69.89 -65.61
C GLU A 77 45.87 -68.54 -66.28
N SER A 78 45.59 -68.53 -67.59
CA SER A 78 45.18 -67.32 -68.31
C SER A 78 43.83 -66.78 -67.83
N ILE A 79 42.83 -67.65 -67.67
CA ILE A 79 41.48 -67.28 -67.23
C ILE A 79 41.50 -66.73 -65.80
N GLU A 80 42.22 -67.39 -64.88
CA GLU A 80 42.38 -66.93 -63.49
C GLU A 80 43.01 -65.52 -63.43
N VAL A 81 44.05 -65.27 -64.24
CA VAL A 81 44.71 -63.96 -64.31
C VAL A 81 43.85 -62.89 -64.98
N LEU A 82 43.01 -63.26 -65.96
CA LEU A 82 42.07 -62.34 -66.59
C LEU A 82 40.96 -61.89 -65.61
N HIS A 83 40.48 -62.77 -64.73
CA HIS A 83 39.56 -62.38 -63.64
C HIS A 83 40.25 -61.50 -62.58
N GLU A 84 41.55 -61.68 -62.30
CA GLU A 84 42.30 -60.73 -61.45
C GLU A 84 42.42 -59.34 -62.08
N VAL A 85 42.53 -59.26 -63.41
CA VAL A 85 42.51 -57.98 -64.16
C VAL A 85 41.12 -57.34 -64.13
N GLU A 86 40.08 -58.12 -64.36
CA GLU A 86 38.68 -57.67 -64.38
C GLU A 86 38.27 -57.02 -63.05
N ASN A 87 38.51 -57.70 -61.92
CA ASN A 87 38.26 -57.16 -60.58
C ASN A 87 39.09 -55.89 -60.30
N TYR A 88 40.32 -55.79 -60.83
CA TYR A 88 41.12 -54.57 -60.68
C TYR A 88 40.52 -53.40 -61.47
N VAL A 89 39.96 -53.64 -62.66
CA VAL A 89 39.36 -52.59 -63.51
C VAL A 89 38.05 -52.07 -62.92
N GLU A 90 37.14 -52.95 -62.47
CA GLU A 90 35.85 -52.52 -61.88
C GLU A 90 36.04 -51.64 -60.63
N VAL A 91 37.07 -51.90 -59.83
CA VAL A 91 37.31 -51.18 -58.56
C VAL A 91 38.00 -49.82 -58.75
N ASN A 92 38.66 -49.56 -59.89
CA ASN A 92 39.58 -48.41 -60.04
C ASN A 92 39.30 -47.45 -61.22
N LEU A 93 38.25 -47.66 -62.03
CA LEU A 93 37.95 -46.84 -63.20
C LEU A 93 36.49 -46.35 -63.24
N ASP A 94 36.28 -45.05 -63.03
CA ASP A 94 34.97 -44.42 -63.32
C ASP A 94 34.75 -44.28 -64.84
N ILE A 95 33.94 -45.19 -65.37
CA ILE A 95 33.59 -45.28 -66.78
C ILE A 95 32.74 -44.07 -67.23
N HIS A 96 31.96 -43.44 -66.34
CA HIS A 96 31.05 -42.35 -66.71
C HIS A 96 31.83 -41.09 -67.12
N THR A 97 32.71 -40.61 -66.25
CA THR A 97 33.55 -39.42 -66.50
C THR A 97 34.41 -39.58 -67.77
N PHE A 98 34.90 -40.80 -68.05
CA PHE A 98 35.68 -41.07 -69.25
C PHE A 98 34.89 -40.87 -70.55
N ILE A 99 33.65 -41.37 -70.60
CA ILE A 99 32.79 -41.26 -71.80
C ILE A 99 32.48 -39.79 -72.10
N GLU A 100 32.24 -38.98 -71.05
CA GLU A 100 31.91 -37.57 -71.21
C GLU A 100 33.10 -36.75 -71.75
N VAL A 101 34.31 -36.96 -71.22
CA VAL A 101 35.57 -36.40 -71.75
C VAL A 101 35.73 -36.68 -73.26
N GLY A 102 35.43 -37.91 -73.69
CA GLY A 102 35.51 -38.30 -75.10
C GLY A 102 34.51 -37.54 -76.00
N ARG A 103 33.31 -37.25 -75.49
CA ARG A 103 32.28 -36.49 -76.22
C ARG A 103 32.63 -35.00 -76.33
N LEU A 104 33.13 -34.38 -75.26
CA LEU A 104 33.51 -32.96 -75.27
C LEU A 104 34.63 -32.66 -76.26
N SER A 105 35.68 -33.50 -76.31
CA SER A 105 36.79 -33.33 -77.25
C SER A 105 36.33 -33.44 -78.71
N TYR A 106 35.44 -34.38 -79.04
CA TYR A 106 34.85 -34.47 -80.38
C TYR A 106 34.02 -33.23 -80.75
N THR A 107 33.25 -32.68 -79.80
CA THR A 107 32.49 -31.44 -80.02
C THR A 107 33.43 -30.25 -80.30
N ALA A 108 34.53 -30.11 -79.56
CA ALA A 108 35.53 -29.06 -79.80
C ALA A 108 36.15 -29.16 -81.22
N ASP A 109 36.44 -30.38 -81.66
CA ASP A 109 37.02 -30.69 -82.97
C ASP A 109 36.04 -30.40 -84.14
N VAL A 110 34.73 -30.48 -83.89
CA VAL A 110 33.66 -30.11 -84.85
C VAL A 110 33.45 -28.59 -84.89
N LEU A 111 33.41 -27.93 -83.73
CA LEU A 111 33.24 -26.47 -83.64
C LEU A 111 34.45 -25.72 -84.22
N SER A 112 35.66 -26.25 -84.09
CA SER A 112 36.88 -25.67 -84.67
C SER A 112 36.77 -25.52 -86.19
N LYS A 113 36.27 -26.56 -86.87
CA LYS A 113 36.07 -26.56 -88.33
C LYS A 113 35.01 -25.55 -88.78
N TYR A 114 34.00 -25.30 -87.94
CA TYR A 114 33.06 -24.20 -88.19
C TYR A 114 33.74 -22.83 -88.00
N ALA A 115 34.50 -22.60 -86.93
CA ALA A 115 35.19 -21.34 -86.70
C ALA A 115 36.17 -20.97 -87.84
N GLU A 116 36.84 -21.97 -88.43
CA GLU A 116 37.63 -21.82 -89.66
C GLU A 116 36.78 -21.39 -90.87
N ILE A 117 35.62 -22.04 -91.11
CA ILE A 117 34.69 -21.70 -92.21
C ILE A 117 34.14 -20.26 -92.13
N TYR A 118 34.08 -19.68 -90.93
CA TYR A 118 33.64 -18.29 -90.70
C TYR A 118 34.79 -17.31 -90.42
N ASN A 119 36.05 -17.73 -90.53
CA ASN A 119 37.27 -16.91 -90.33
C ASN A 119 37.30 -16.12 -89.00
N ARG A 120 36.80 -16.68 -87.87
CA ARG A 120 36.90 -16.04 -86.55
C ARG A 120 38.05 -16.63 -85.73
N SER A 121 39.11 -15.84 -85.53
CA SER A 121 40.31 -16.25 -84.80
C SER A 121 40.13 -16.31 -83.28
N GLU A 122 39.17 -15.58 -82.70
CA GLU A 122 38.91 -15.56 -81.25
C GLU A 122 38.40 -16.92 -80.78
N ILE A 123 37.39 -17.46 -81.48
CA ILE A 123 36.75 -18.75 -81.14
C ILE A 123 37.76 -19.92 -81.24
N ILE A 124 38.75 -19.83 -82.14
CA ILE A 124 39.84 -20.80 -82.27
C ILE A 124 40.81 -20.73 -81.06
N GLN A 125 40.85 -19.64 -80.30
CA GLN A 125 41.56 -19.55 -79.02
C GLN A 125 40.72 -20.12 -77.87
N GLU A 126 39.41 -19.81 -77.81
CA GLU A 126 38.51 -20.38 -76.81
C GLU A 126 38.43 -21.92 -76.88
N LEU A 127 38.38 -22.48 -78.10
CA LEU A 127 38.38 -23.93 -78.31
C LEU A 127 39.70 -24.60 -77.89
N LYS A 128 40.85 -23.90 -77.94
CA LYS A 128 42.10 -24.39 -77.34
C LYS A 128 42.03 -24.39 -75.82
N HIS A 129 41.34 -23.42 -75.22
CA HIS A 129 41.15 -23.39 -73.77
C HIS A 129 40.18 -24.50 -73.29
N VAL A 130 39.12 -24.81 -74.05
CA VAL A 130 38.33 -26.05 -73.85
C VAL A 130 39.25 -27.28 -73.84
N ASP A 131 40.14 -27.37 -74.83
CA ASP A 131 41.06 -28.50 -74.99
C ASP A 131 42.11 -28.58 -73.86
N GLU A 132 42.37 -27.49 -73.12
CA GLU A 132 43.16 -27.48 -71.88
C GLU A 132 42.33 -27.92 -70.66
N LEU A 133 41.10 -27.44 -70.52
CA LEU A 133 40.17 -27.82 -69.43
C LEU A 133 39.87 -29.33 -69.47
N ILE A 134 39.68 -29.90 -70.67
CA ILE A 134 39.52 -31.35 -70.87
C ILE A 134 40.76 -32.11 -70.39
N LYS A 135 41.98 -31.61 -70.67
CA LYS A 135 43.24 -32.25 -70.25
C LYS A 135 43.48 -32.16 -68.73
N LYS A 136 42.85 -31.22 -68.04
CA LYS A 136 42.87 -31.08 -66.56
C LYS A 136 41.78 -31.91 -65.86
N GLY A 137 40.81 -32.45 -66.61
CA GLY A 137 39.64 -33.15 -66.05
C GLY A 137 38.50 -32.21 -65.61
N GLU A 138 38.51 -30.94 -66.02
CA GLU A 138 37.50 -29.94 -65.66
C GLU A 138 36.25 -30.06 -66.57
N VAL A 139 35.61 -31.23 -66.55
CA VAL A 139 34.56 -31.66 -67.50
C VAL A 139 33.43 -30.64 -67.64
N GLU A 140 32.82 -30.21 -66.53
CA GLU A 140 31.72 -29.24 -66.57
C GLU A 140 32.14 -27.83 -67.01
N ALA A 141 33.39 -27.41 -66.74
CA ALA A 141 33.90 -26.13 -67.21
C ALA A 141 34.09 -26.15 -68.75
N ALA A 142 34.71 -27.22 -69.27
CA ALA A 142 34.83 -27.45 -70.71
C ALA A 142 33.47 -27.53 -71.41
N LYS A 143 32.51 -28.24 -70.81
CA LYS A 143 31.12 -28.40 -71.29
C LYS A 143 30.36 -27.07 -71.33
N LYS A 144 30.43 -26.25 -70.27
CA LYS A 144 29.83 -24.91 -70.24
C LYS A 144 30.44 -23.97 -71.28
N LEU A 145 31.77 -24.00 -71.46
CA LEU A 145 32.46 -23.19 -72.46
C LEU A 145 32.11 -23.62 -73.89
N LEU A 146 32.01 -24.94 -74.16
CA LEU A 146 31.55 -25.48 -75.45
C LEU A 146 30.12 -25.06 -75.80
N VAL A 147 29.20 -25.00 -74.83
CA VAL A 147 27.83 -24.50 -75.04
C VAL A 147 27.85 -23.03 -75.46
N ASN A 148 28.67 -22.19 -74.81
CA ASN A 148 28.82 -20.79 -75.17
C ASN A 148 29.37 -20.61 -76.61
N ILE A 149 30.44 -21.34 -76.94
CA ILE A 149 31.05 -21.33 -78.28
C ILE A 149 30.07 -21.83 -79.36
N THR A 150 29.21 -22.81 -79.01
CA THR A 150 28.17 -23.30 -79.92
C THR A 150 27.18 -22.18 -80.26
N SER A 151 26.72 -21.41 -79.27
CA SER A 151 25.83 -20.25 -79.50
C SER A 151 26.45 -19.21 -80.43
N HIS A 152 27.73 -18.87 -80.25
CA HIS A 152 28.46 -17.94 -81.11
C HIS A 152 28.63 -18.46 -82.55
N ILE A 153 28.80 -19.77 -82.73
CA ILE A 153 28.83 -20.39 -84.06
C ILE A 153 27.44 -20.46 -84.70
N GLU A 154 26.36 -20.46 -83.91
CA GLU A 154 24.99 -20.39 -84.41
C GLU A 154 24.56 -18.96 -84.78
N SER A 155 24.97 -17.92 -84.05
CA SER A 155 24.73 -16.52 -84.48
C SER A 155 25.38 -16.22 -85.83
N MET A 156 26.64 -16.65 -86.05
CA MET A 156 27.33 -16.49 -87.34
C MET A 156 26.65 -17.24 -88.51
N LYS A 157 26.02 -18.39 -88.24
CA LYS A 157 25.21 -19.10 -89.25
C LYS A 157 24.00 -18.25 -89.66
N VAL A 158 23.34 -17.62 -88.69
CA VAL A 158 22.17 -16.76 -88.95
C VAL A 158 22.58 -15.45 -89.62
N GLU A 159 23.66 -14.77 -89.20
CA GLU A 159 24.22 -13.58 -89.87
C GLU A 159 24.39 -13.83 -91.39
N LYS A 160 25.08 -14.94 -91.73
CA LYS A 160 25.35 -15.32 -93.12
C LYS A 160 24.08 -15.75 -93.87
N ALA A 161 23.14 -16.42 -93.20
CA ALA A 161 21.85 -16.79 -93.79
C ALA A 161 21.00 -15.55 -94.12
N SER A 162 20.89 -14.59 -93.20
CA SER A 162 20.13 -13.35 -93.39
C SER A 162 20.69 -12.51 -94.54
N LYS A 163 22.02 -12.47 -94.69
CA LYS A 163 22.68 -11.85 -95.85
C LYS A 163 22.33 -12.55 -97.17
N LEU A 164 22.33 -13.88 -97.22
CA LEU A 164 21.95 -14.64 -98.42
C LEU A 164 20.45 -14.51 -98.75
N VAL A 165 19.59 -14.41 -97.74
CA VAL A 165 18.16 -14.11 -97.89
C VAL A 165 17.99 -12.72 -98.50
N LYS A 166 18.62 -11.68 -97.93
CA LYS A 166 18.66 -10.30 -98.45
C LYS A 166 19.12 -10.23 -99.91
N GLU A 167 20.17 -10.94 -100.28
CA GLU A 167 20.67 -11.02 -101.67
C GLU A 167 19.67 -11.73 -102.60
N SER A 168 19.00 -12.78 -102.11
CA SER A 168 17.97 -13.51 -102.86
C SER A 168 16.69 -12.68 -103.09
N ILE A 169 16.23 -11.92 -102.08
CA ILE A 169 15.06 -11.03 -102.18
C ILE A 169 15.33 -9.93 -103.20
N MET A 170 16.49 -9.28 -103.15
CA MET A 170 16.85 -8.24 -104.12
C MET A 170 16.97 -8.81 -105.54
N HIS A 171 17.37 -10.07 -105.71
CA HIS A 171 17.33 -10.76 -107.00
C HIS A 171 15.90 -11.04 -107.50
N ILE A 172 14.98 -11.46 -106.61
CA ILE A 172 13.56 -11.67 -106.94
C ILE A 172 12.88 -10.35 -107.31
N PHE A 173 13.07 -9.30 -106.50
CA PHE A 173 12.57 -7.96 -106.78
C PHE A 173 13.13 -7.40 -108.09
N GLY A 174 14.42 -7.65 -108.37
CA GLY A 174 15.07 -7.34 -109.65
C GLY A 174 14.36 -7.96 -110.86
N LYS A 175 13.87 -9.20 -110.77
CA LYS A 175 13.10 -9.84 -111.86
C LYS A 175 11.77 -9.15 -112.12
N VAL A 176 11.03 -8.77 -111.06
CA VAL A 176 9.79 -7.98 -111.20
C VAL A 176 10.10 -6.61 -111.80
N TYR A 177 11.16 -5.96 -111.33
CA TYR A 177 11.65 -4.65 -111.78
C TYR A 177 12.01 -4.62 -113.28
N TYR A 178 12.70 -5.65 -113.78
CA TYR A 178 13.04 -5.81 -115.20
C TYR A 178 11.91 -6.42 -116.06
N ASN A 179 10.69 -6.54 -115.52
CA ASN A 179 9.49 -7.01 -116.22
C ASN A 179 9.55 -8.50 -116.63
N GLU A 180 10.34 -9.33 -115.91
CA GLU A 180 10.54 -10.77 -116.17
C GLU A 180 9.53 -11.68 -115.47
N VAL A 181 8.62 -11.14 -114.64
CA VAL A 181 7.65 -11.88 -113.83
C VAL A 181 6.22 -11.58 -114.30
N PRO A 182 5.38 -12.60 -114.61
CA PRO A 182 3.96 -12.40 -114.95
C PRO A 182 3.15 -11.76 -113.82
N ALA A 183 2.13 -10.99 -114.17
CA ALA A 183 1.33 -10.24 -113.19
C ALA A 183 0.55 -11.15 -112.23
N GLU A 184 0.13 -12.34 -112.67
CA GLU A 184 -0.57 -13.33 -111.85
C GLU A 184 0.34 -13.89 -110.73
N ALA A 185 1.65 -13.94 -110.96
CA ALA A 185 2.63 -14.46 -109.99
C ALA A 185 2.98 -13.44 -108.89
N LEU A 186 2.58 -12.16 -109.01
CA LEU A 186 2.89 -11.13 -108.02
C LEU A 186 2.29 -11.44 -106.65
N THR A 187 1.07 -11.98 -106.59
CA THR A 187 0.42 -12.34 -105.32
C THR A 187 1.15 -13.49 -104.61
N GLU A 188 1.70 -14.45 -105.35
CA GLU A 188 2.52 -15.53 -104.81
C GLU A 188 3.86 -15.00 -104.27
N VAL A 189 4.53 -14.10 -105.01
CA VAL A 189 5.76 -13.44 -104.55
C VAL A 189 5.52 -12.62 -103.27
N VAL A 190 4.42 -11.87 -103.18
CA VAL A 190 4.03 -11.09 -102.00
C VAL A 190 3.73 -12.01 -100.79
N SER A 191 3.04 -13.14 -100.99
CA SER A 191 2.80 -14.12 -99.92
C SER A 191 4.10 -14.71 -99.38
N ASN A 192 4.98 -15.22 -100.27
CA ASN A 192 6.27 -15.80 -99.88
C ASN A 192 7.17 -14.79 -99.14
N ILE A 193 7.05 -13.50 -99.45
CA ILE A 193 7.75 -12.42 -98.73
C ILE A 193 7.21 -12.27 -97.30
N ASN A 194 5.90 -12.32 -97.08
CA ASN A 194 5.32 -12.29 -95.72
C ASN A 194 5.72 -13.52 -94.89
N ASP A 195 5.66 -14.71 -95.46
CA ASP A 195 6.12 -15.93 -94.79
C ASP A 195 7.60 -15.82 -94.38
N THR A 196 8.43 -15.20 -95.23
CA THR A 196 9.85 -14.93 -94.94
C THR A 196 10.01 -13.87 -93.84
N ILE A 197 9.18 -12.83 -93.79
CA ILE A 197 9.16 -11.83 -92.71
C ILE A 197 8.83 -12.50 -91.37
N GLU A 198 7.78 -13.32 -91.30
CA GLU A 198 7.39 -14.00 -90.06
C GLU A 198 8.51 -14.92 -89.56
N ILE A 199 9.09 -15.72 -90.45
CA ILE A 199 10.24 -16.59 -90.13
C ILE A 199 11.43 -15.78 -89.61
N LEU A 200 11.80 -14.67 -90.26
CA LEU A 200 12.91 -13.84 -89.79
C LEU A 200 12.60 -13.13 -88.46
N CYS A 201 11.37 -12.70 -88.21
CA CYS A 201 10.96 -12.16 -86.91
C CYS A 201 11.09 -13.21 -85.79
N ILE A 202 10.69 -14.46 -86.04
CA ILE A 202 10.88 -15.59 -85.12
C ILE A 202 12.38 -15.85 -84.88
N VAL A 203 13.20 -15.80 -85.93
CA VAL A 203 14.66 -15.95 -85.84
C VAL A 203 15.29 -14.81 -85.04
N LYS A 204 14.88 -13.55 -85.25
CA LYS A 204 15.38 -12.39 -84.50
C LYS A 204 15.12 -12.56 -83.00
N ASN A 205 13.89 -12.88 -82.63
CA ASN A 205 13.51 -13.03 -81.23
C ASN A 205 14.28 -14.19 -80.56
N ARG A 206 14.58 -15.27 -81.31
CA ARG A 206 15.45 -16.36 -80.83
C ARG A 206 16.91 -15.93 -80.66
N LEU A 207 17.48 -15.14 -81.57
CA LEU A 207 18.84 -14.58 -81.43
C LEU A 207 18.96 -13.73 -80.16
N ILE A 208 17.97 -12.86 -79.90
CA ILE A 208 17.92 -12.02 -78.70
C ILE A 208 17.84 -12.91 -77.45
N MET A 209 16.99 -13.94 -77.45
CA MET A 209 16.87 -14.89 -76.32
C MET A 209 18.13 -15.72 -76.01
N VAL A 210 19.03 -15.92 -76.99
CA VAL A 210 20.32 -16.64 -76.77
C VAL A 210 21.51 -15.69 -76.58
N ASN A 211 21.27 -14.38 -76.45
CA ASN A 211 22.28 -13.33 -76.35
C ASN A 211 23.33 -13.43 -77.49
N ALA A 212 22.85 -13.55 -78.72
CA ALA A 212 23.67 -13.50 -79.92
C ALA A 212 24.38 -12.14 -80.09
N SER A 213 25.45 -12.11 -80.88
CA SER A 213 26.17 -10.86 -81.17
C SER A 213 25.29 -9.86 -81.92
N GLU A 214 25.50 -8.57 -81.66
CA GLU A 214 24.64 -7.48 -82.16
C GLU A 214 24.60 -7.45 -83.70
N GLU A 215 25.71 -7.77 -84.37
CA GLU A 215 25.81 -7.79 -85.83
C GLU A 215 24.94 -8.89 -86.46
N ALA A 216 24.72 -10.00 -85.74
CA ALA A 216 23.83 -11.07 -86.20
C ALA A 216 22.35 -10.66 -86.07
N VAL A 217 22.01 -9.82 -85.09
CA VAL A 217 20.68 -9.23 -84.94
C VAL A 217 20.47 -8.12 -85.99
N GLU A 218 21.42 -7.20 -86.15
CA GLU A 218 21.38 -6.12 -87.17
C GLU A 218 21.25 -6.71 -88.59
N ALA A 219 21.98 -7.79 -88.92
CA ALA A 219 21.87 -8.47 -90.21
C ALA A 219 20.49 -9.11 -90.47
N VAL A 220 19.76 -9.50 -89.42
CA VAL A 220 18.36 -9.97 -89.51
C VAL A 220 17.41 -8.78 -89.65
N GLU A 221 17.59 -7.70 -88.88
CA GLU A 221 16.73 -6.51 -88.94
C GLU A 221 16.80 -5.78 -90.28
N GLU A 222 18.00 -5.60 -90.84
CA GLU A 222 18.18 -4.99 -92.16
C GLU A 222 17.51 -5.84 -93.26
N ALA A 223 17.54 -7.18 -93.13
CA ALA A 223 16.85 -8.09 -94.06
C ALA A 223 15.32 -8.01 -93.91
N ILE A 224 14.79 -7.92 -92.68
CA ILE A 224 13.36 -7.72 -92.40
C ILE A 224 12.88 -6.37 -92.95
N LYS A 225 13.63 -5.28 -92.74
CA LYS A 225 13.30 -3.95 -93.29
C LYS A 225 13.27 -3.94 -94.81
N ILE A 226 14.21 -4.62 -95.46
CA ILE A 226 14.22 -4.79 -96.92
C ILE A 226 13.00 -5.58 -97.38
N LEU A 227 12.61 -6.66 -96.69
CA LEU A 227 11.39 -7.41 -97.00
C LEU A 227 10.13 -6.54 -96.89
N TYR A 228 9.95 -5.79 -95.79
CA TYR A 228 8.79 -4.91 -95.62
C TYR A 228 8.71 -3.83 -96.69
N ASN A 229 9.84 -3.19 -97.02
CA ASN A 229 9.87 -2.15 -98.06
C ASN A 229 9.62 -2.75 -99.46
N VAL A 230 10.11 -3.95 -99.76
CA VAL A 230 9.79 -4.67 -101.01
C VAL A 230 8.33 -5.14 -101.04
N HIS A 231 7.77 -5.61 -99.92
CA HIS A 231 6.37 -6.01 -99.79
C HIS A 231 5.44 -4.84 -100.14
N ASP A 232 5.58 -3.72 -99.43
CA ASP A 232 4.75 -2.52 -99.63
C ASP A 232 4.78 -2.06 -101.11
N ILE A 233 5.95 -2.07 -101.74
CA ILE A 233 6.06 -1.74 -103.16
C ILE A 233 5.33 -2.77 -104.04
N LEU A 234 5.58 -4.07 -103.85
CA LEU A 234 4.99 -5.12 -104.70
C LEU A 234 3.47 -5.29 -104.50
N GLU A 235 2.96 -5.06 -103.29
CA GLU A 235 1.52 -5.03 -103.00
C GLU A 235 0.86 -3.85 -103.72
N ASN A 236 1.42 -2.64 -103.61
CA ASN A 236 0.92 -1.47 -104.33
C ASN A 236 1.03 -1.64 -105.86
N VAL A 237 2.08 -2.28 -106.37
CA VAL A 237 2.19 -2.67 -107.79
C VAL A 237 1.06 -3.63 -108.18
N ALA A 238 0.82 -4.69 -107.39
CA ALA A 238 -0.21 -5.68 -107.67
C ALA A 238 -1.63 -5.05 -107.70
N ILE A 239 -1.91 -4.14 -106.76
CA ILE A 239 -3.16 -3.35 -106.74
C ILE A 239 -3.29 -2.51 -108.02
N ILE A 240 -2.31 -1.66 -108.33
CA ILE A 240 -2.39 -0.79 -109.53
C ILE A 240 -2.47 -1.61 -110.82
N VAL A 241 -1.70 -2.70 -110.96
CA VAL A 241 -1.72 -3.57 -112.14
C VAL A 241 -3.08 -4.24 -112.31
N LYS A 242 -3.71 -4.67 -111.22
CA LYS A 242 -5.05 -5.28 -111.22
C LYS A 242 -6.14 -4.27 -111.58
N ASP A 243 -6.11 -3.08 -110.97
CA ASP A 243 -7.17 -2.07 -111.11
C ASP A 243 -7.07 -1.27 -112.42
N THR A 244 -5.87 -1.15 -113.01
CA THR A 244 -5.65 -0.50 -114.31
C THR A 244 -5.58 -1.48 -115.48
N HIS A 245 -5.57 -2.79 -115.22
CA HIS A 245 -5.35 -3.87 -116.20
C HIS A 245 -4.04 -3.76 -117.01
N LEU A 246 -3.04 -3.02 -116.51
CA LEU A 246 -1.75 -2.79 -117.20
C LEU A 246 -0.74 -3.93 -117.01
N TYR A 247 -1.19 -5.18 -117.20
CA TYR A 247 -0.43 -6.41 -116.94
C TYR A 247 0.91 -6.55 -117.68
N ASN A 248 1.14 -5.78 -118.75
CA ASN A 248 2.42 -5.74 -119.49
C ASN A 248 3.37 -4.60 -119.06
N ARG A 249 2.95 -3.73 -118.13
CA ARG A 249 3.75 -2.57 -117.66
C ARG A 249 4.26 -2.70 -116.22
N VAL A 250 4.15 -3.89 -115.61
CA VAL A 250 4.52 -4.18 -114.21
C VAL A 250 5.81 -3.48 -113.79
N GLY A 251 6.95 -3.79 -114.42
CA GLY A 251 8.26 -3.21 -114.06
C GLY A 251 8.36 -1.68 -114.19
N ASN A 252 7.57 -1.05 -115.06
CA ASN A 252 7.49 0.41 -115.13
C ASN A 252 6.71 0.99 -113.93
N ILE A 253 5.63 0.32 -113.53
CA ILE A 253 4.83 0.70 -112.34
C ILE A 253 5.65 0.45 -111.07
N THR A 254 6.38 -0.67 -110.99
CA THR A 254 7.35 -0.97 -109.93
C THR A 254 8.40 0.13 -109.83
N ARG A 255 9.07 0.50 -110.94
CA ARG A 255 10.07 1.57 -110.97
C ARG A 255 9.54 2.90 -110.43
N ASP A 256 8.38 3.33 -110.93
CA ASP A 256 7.75 4.62 -110.62
C ASP A 256 7.27 4.69 -109.15
N LEU A 257 6.70 3.61 -108.62
CA LEU A 257 6.38 3.49 -107.19
C LEU A 257 7.63 3.40 -106.30
N THR A 258 8.63 2.63 -106.71
CA THR A 258 9.88 2.44 -105.95
C THR A 258 10.59 3.79 -105.75
N GLY A 259 10.74 4.58 -106.82
CA GLY A 259 11.33 5.91 -106.76
C GLY A 259 10.63 6.81 -105.74
N ARG A 260 9.32 7.01 -105.88
CA ARG A 260 8.53 7.84 -104.93
C ARG A 260 8.54 7.31 -103.50
N ARG A 261 8.58 5.98 -103.29
CA ARG A 261 8.60 5.40 -101.95
C ARG A 261 9.95 5.60 -101.27
N ILE A 262 11.06 5.48 -102.02
CA ILE A 262 12.41 5.76 -101.53
C ILE A 262 12.57 7.25 -101.22
N GLU A 263 12.17 8.13 -102.15
CA GLU A 263 12.17 9.60 -101.96
C GLU A 263 11.47 9.99 -100.66
N ARG A 264 10.25 9.49 -100.43
CA ARG A 264 9.50 9.72 -99.19
C ARG A 264 10.16 9.12 -97.95
N ARG A 265 10.81 7.95 -98.05
CA ARG A 265 11.57 7.38 -96.92
C ARG A 265 12.79 8.22 -96.55
N ILE A 266 13.55 8.70 -97.53
CA ILE A 266 14.74 9.53 -97.30
C ILE A 266 14.35 10.76 -96.47
N GLU A 267 13.29 11.47 -96.86
CA GLU A 267 12.85 12.67 -96.15
C GLU A 267 12.34 12.37 -94.73
N GLU A 268 11.48 11.35 -94.54
CA GLU A 268 10.97 11.02 -93.20
C GLU A 268 12.06 10.51 -92.25
N ILE A 269 13.12 9.85 -92.74
CA ILE A 269 14.26 9.44 -91.91
C ILE A 269 15.17 10.64 -91.61
N ARG A 270 15.36 11.59 -92.55
CA ARG A 270 16.11 12.85 -92.28
C ARG A 270 15.47 13.66 -91.16
N VAL A 271 14.15 13.87 -91.20
CA VAL A 271 13.42 14.58 -90.14
C VAL A 271 13.58 13.88 -88.78
N ARG A 272 13.56 12.53 -88.76
CA ARG A 272 13.76 11.77 -87.52
C ARG A 272 15.21 11.85 -87.00
N ILE A 273 16.21 11.92 -87.88
CA ILE A 273 17.61 12.18 -87.51
C ILE A 273 17.74 13.57 -86.86
N GLU A 274 17.10 14.60 -87.43
CA GLU A 274 17.11 15.95 -86.87
C GLU A 274 16.47 16.02 -85.48
N ILE A 275 15.32 15.36 -85.29
CA ILE A 275 14.66 15.26 -83.98
C ILE A 275 15.59 14.60 -82.95
N LEU A 276 16.15 13.43 -83.26
CA LEU A 276 17.02 12.68 -82.33
C LEU A 276 18.33 13.42 -82.03
N LEU A 277 18.90 14.17 -82.99
CA LEU A 277 20.05 15.02 -82.74
C LEU A 277 19.69 16.15 -81.76
N ASN A 278 18.57 16.84 -81.96
CA ASN A 278 18.11 17.90 -81.05
C ASN A 278 17.78 17.37 -79.64
N GLU A 279 17.12 16.20 -79.54
CA GLU A 279 16.88 15.52 -78.26
C GLU A 279 18.20 15.15 -77.56
N SER A 280 19.18 14.60 -78.29
CA SER A 280 20.47 14.25 -77.71
C SER A 280 21.23 15.47 -77.14
N ILE A 281 21.22 16.60 -77.85
CA ILE A 281 21.84 17.86 -77.38
C ILE A 281 21.14 18.36 -76.12
N TYR A 282 19.80 18.36 -76.10
CA TYR A 282 19.02 18.79 -74.93
C TYR A 282 19.27 17.90 -73.69
N ILE A 283 19.46 16.60 -73.89
CA ILE A 283 19.80 15.64 -72.83
C ILE A 283 21.25 15.86 -72.34
N GLU A 284 22.22 16.10 -73.23
CA GLU A 284 23.59 16.45 -72.84
C GLU A 284 23.64 17.72 -71.98
N GLU A 285 22.96 18.79 -72.41
CA GLU A 285 22.85 20.04 -71.64
C GLU A 285 22.14 19.85 -70.30
N SER A 286 21.10 19.00 -70.25
CA SER A 286 20.25 18.83 -69.05
C SER A 286 20.78 17.84 -68.02
N LEU A 287 21.57 16.84 -68.42
CA LEU A 287 22.16 15.83 -67.53
C LEU A 287 23.68 15.94 -67.38
N ASN A 288 24.35 16.83 -68.13
CA ASN A 288 25.80 16.97 -68.16
C ASN A 288 26.51 15.62 -68.47
N ILE A 289 26.02 14.94 -69.51
CA ILE A 289 26.57 13.69 -70.04
C ILE A 289 27.06 13.90 -71.49
N THR A 290 27.54 12.83 -72.14
CA THR A 290 28.01 12.89 -73.53
C THR A 290 27.46 11.69 -74.33
N LEU A 291 26.76 12.00 -75.42
CA LEU A 291 26.11 11.08 -76.36
C LEU A 291 26.80 11.11 -77.74
N ASP A 292 28.08 11.48 -77.78
CA ASP A 292 28.89 11.56 -79.00
C ASP A 292 28.85 10.28 -79.85
N HIS A 293 28.72 9.10 -79.24
CA HIS A 293 28.59 7.85 -80.00
C HIS A 293 27.29 7.82 -80.83
N ALA A 294 26.14 8.06 -80.18
CA ALA A 294 24.83 8.12 -80.83
C ALA A 294 24.78 9.23 -81.89
N LYS A 295 25.26 10.45 -81.58
CA LYS A 295 25.34 11.57 -82.54
C LYS A 295 26.18 11.21 -83.77
N ASN A 296 27.36 10.59 -83.59
CA ASN A 296 28.20 10.15 -84.72
C ASN A 296 27.52 9.08 -85.58
N LEU A 297 26.73 8.17 -84.98
CA LEU A 297 25.96 7.18 -85.74
C LEU A 297 24.75 7.80 -86.47
N LEU A 298 24.10 8.81 -85.89
CA LEU A 298 23.07 9.61 -86.58
C LEU A 298 23.62 10.38 -87.79
N TYR A 299 24.81 11.00 -87.67
CA TYR A 299 25.49 11.62 -88.81
C TYR A 299 25.90 10.59 -89.87
N ASN A 300 26.34 9.40 -89.47
CA ASN A 300 26.60 8.29 -90.39
C ASN A 300 25.34 7.85 -91.14
N ALA A 301 24.19 7.75 -90.46
CA ALA A 301 22.90 7.47 -91.10
C ALA A 301 22.52 8.55 -92.12
N SER A 302 22.74 9.84 -91.83
CA SER A 302 22.54 10.92 -92.81
C SER A 302 23.42 10.74 -94.05
N ASN A 303 24.71 10.48 -93.87
CA ASN A 303 25.65 10.23 -94.98
C ASN A 303 25.27 9.01 -95.83
N ILE A 304 24.56 8.02 -95.26
CA ILE A 304 24.01 6.87 -95.98
C ILE A 304 22.76 7.26 -96.78
N LEU A 305 21.92 8.16 -96.26
CA LEU A 305 20.77 8.72 -96.98
C LEU A 305 21.19 9.62 -98.14
N ASP A 306 22.29 10.38 -98.00
CA ASP A 306 22.86 11.17 -99.09
C ASP A 306 23.30 10.28 -100.27
N GLN A 307 23.99 9.17 -99.96
CA GLN A 307 24.34 8.16 -100.97
C GLN A 307 23.09 7.50 -101.57
N ALA A 308 22.07 7.21 -100.76
CA ALA A 308 20.81 6.63 -101.25
C ALA A 308 20.08 7.57 -102.22
N ASP A 309 20.11 8.87 -101.96
CA ASP A 309 19.53 9.93 -102.79
C ASP A 309 20.29 10.07 -104.14
N ASP A 310 21.60 9.88 -104.16
CA ASP A 310 22.37 9.85 -105.42
C ASP A 310 22.11 8.59 -106.26
N TYR A 311 21.90 7.42 -105.64
CA TYR A 311 21.41 6.22 -106.34
C TYR A 311 19.95 6.39 -106.82
N LEU A 312 19.10 7.11 -106.07
CA LEU A 312 17.74 7.47 -106.47
C LEU A 312 17.74 8.37 -107.73
N LYS A 313 18.54 9.45 -107.74
CA LYS A 313 18.68 10.38 -108.88
C LYS A 313 19.25 9.71 -110.13
N SER A 314 20.18 8.78 -109.98
CA SER A 314 20.76 8.01 -111.09
C SER A 314 19.87 6.86 -111.59
N GLY A 315 18.75 6.58 -110.90
CA GLY A 315 17.76 5.58 -111.31
C GLY A 315 18.10 4.14 -110.89
N ASP A 316 19.13 3.94 -110.08
CA ASP A 316 19.43 2.66 -109.42
C ASP A 316 18.66 2.57 -108.10
N TYR A 317 17.35 2.39 -108.26
CA TYR A 317 16.43 2.28 -107.15
C TYR A 317 16.70 1.06 -106.25
N LEU A 318 17.47 0.07 -106.71
CA LEU A 318 17.80 -1.14 -105.93
C LEU A 318 18.88 -0.87 -104.89
N ASN A 319 19.97 -0.19 -105.28
CA ASN A 319 20.99 0.25 -104.32
C ASN A 319 20.50 1.38 -103.41
N ALA A 320 19.66 2.29 -103.92
CA ALA A 320 18.98 3.28 -103.09
C ALA A 320 18.12 2.63 -101.99
N LEU A 321 17.27 1.65 -102.33
CA LEU A 321 16.40 0.93 -101.38
C LEU A 321 17.19 0.23 -100.26
N LYS A 322 18.33 -0.36 -100.63
CA LYS A 322 19.25 -1.03 -99.71
C LYS A 322 19.88 -0.04 -98.71
N LEU A 323 20.32 1.13 -99.18
CA LEU A 323 20.93 2.14 -98.31
C LEU A 323 19.90 2.83 -97.41
N VAL A 324 18.70 3.15 -97.92
CA VAL A 324 17.58 3.64 -97.10
C VAL A 324 17.25 2.66 -95.99
N SER A 325 17.07 1.37 -96.31
CA SER A 325 16.72 0.36 -95.30
C SER A 325 17.80 0.20 -94.23
N LYS A 326 19.08 0.38 -94.58
CA LYS A 326 20.18 0.41 -93.61
C LYS A 326 20.14 1.65 -92.71
N ALA A 327 19.94 2.84 -93.28
CA ALA A 327 19.84 4.07 -92.50
C ALA A 327 18.63 4.05 -91.55
N GLU A 328 17.48 3.54 -92.02
CA GLU A 328 16.26 3.36 -91.21
C GLU A 328 16.53 2.45 -90.00
N SER A 329 17.27 1.35 -90.18
CA SER A 329 17.65 0.43 -89.09
C SER A 329 18.58 1.07 -88.05
N ILE A 330 19.54 1.91 -88.46
CA ILE A 330 20.42 2.64 -87.53
C ILE A 330 19.61 3.63 -86.71
N VAL A 331 18.69 4.37 -87.35
CA VAL A 331 17.85 5.39 -86.70
C VAL A 331 16.80 4.76 -85.78
N ASP A 332 16.28 3.57 -86.09
CA ASP A 332 15.39 2.82 -85.19
C ASP A 332 16.08 2.40 -83.88
N ARG A 333 17.31 1.86 -83.94
CA ARG A 333 18.08 1.50 -82.74
C ARG A 333 18.37 2.72 -81.85
N LEU A 334 18.90 3.79 -82.45
CA LEU A 334 19.30 4.99 -81.71
C LEU A 334 18.11 5.75 -81.10
N ALA A 335 16.91 5.63 -81.69
CA ALA A 335 15.69 6.19 -81.11
C ALA A 335 15.31 5.54 -79.77
N GLU A 336 15.52 4.24 -79.63
CA GLU A 336 15.22 3.53 -78.37
C GLU A 336 16.32 3.81 -77.31
N GLU A 337 17.60 3.87 -77.72
CA GLU A 337 18.71 4.27 -76.84
C GLU A 337 18.52 5.69 -76.26
N ILE A 338 18.24 6.69 -77.11
CA ILE A 338 18.00 8.09 -76.69
C ILE A 338 16.75 8.20 -75.79
N LYS A 339 15.74 7.35 -76.02
CA LYS A 339 14.54 7.25 -75.21
C LYS A 339 14.79 6.67 -73.81
N GLU A 340 15.72 5.72 -73.64
CA GLU A 340 16.15 5.28 -72.29
C GLU A 340 16.80 6.43 -71.51
N TYR A 341 17.69 7.20 -72.16
CA TYR A 341 18.26 8.42 -71.55
C TYR A 341 17.18 9.47 -71.22
N THR A 342 16.14 9.60 -72.06
CA THR A 342 14.98 10.47 -71.79
C THR A 342 14.17 10.00 -70.59
N MET A 343 13.94 8.70 -70.43
CA MET A 343 13.26 8.16 -69.23
C MET A 343 14.06 8.44 -67.96
N LYS A 344 15.37 8.23 -68.00
CA LYS A 344 16.29 8.54 -66.89
C LYS A 344 16.34 10.03 -66.56
N TYR A 345 16.20 10.90 -67.56
CA TYR A 345 16.03 12.35 -67.36
C TYR A 345 14.70 12.67 -66.66
N LEU A 346 13.60 12.00 -67.02
CA LEU A 346 12.30 12.19 -66.36
C LEU A 346 12.29 11.69 -64.91
N GLU A 347 12.99 10.60 -64.59
CA GLU A 347 13.23 10.19 -63.20
C GLU A 347 14.02 11.26 -62.42
N TYR A 348 15.11 11.77 -63.00
CA TYR A 348 15.89 12.84 -62.39
C TYR A 348 15.08 14.13 -62.16
N ARG A 349 14.13 14.43 -63.06
CA ARG A 349 13.19 15.55 -62.95
C ARG A 349 12.23 15.44 -61.76
N GLY A 350 12.06 14.24 -61.20
CA GLY A 350 11.33 14.02 -59.93
C GLY A 350 12.07 14.54 -58.68
N TYR A 351 13.35 14.90 -58.80
CA TYR A 351 14.19 15.43 -57.72
C TYR A 351 14.45 16.94 -57.86
N ASN A 352 13.40 17.70 -58.22
CA ASN A 352 13.46 19.15 -58.35
C ASN A 352 13.65 19.83 -56.97
N LYS A 353 14.43 20.92 -56.96
CA LYS A 353 14.76 21.68 -55.75
C LYS A 353 13.52 22.19 -55.01
N GLU A 354 12.51 22.66 -55.74
CA GLU A 354 11.33 23.30 -55.13
C GLU A 354 10.47 22.28 -54.37
N ASP A 355 10.22 21.11 -54.98
CA ASP A 355 9.46 20.02 -54.36
C ASP A 355 10.18 19.43 -53.13
N ILE A 356 11.51 19.34 -53.18
CA ILE A 356 12.35 18.94 -52.03
C ILE A 356 12.30 19.99 -50.91
N LEU A 357 12.29 21.28 -51.25
CA LEU A 357 12.15 22.35 -50.27
C LEU A 357 10.76 22.32 -49.60
N ASP A 358 9.71 22.00 -50.35
CA ASP A 358 8.35 21.84 -49.84
C ASP A 358 8.23 20.63 -48.90
N LYS A 359 8.75 19.44 -49.27
CA LYS A 359 8.81 18.28 -48.35
C LYS A 359 9.63 18.60 -47.09
N TYR A 360 10.79 19.25 -47.23
CA TYR A 360 11.61 19.70 -46.10
C TYR A 360 10.84 20.62 -45.15
N ASN A 361 10.19 21.68 -45.67
CA ASN A 361 9.47 22.64 -44.84
C ASN A 361 8.27 22.01 -44.13
N LYS A 362 7.56 21.08 -44.79
CA LYS A 362 6.44 20.32 -44.19
C LYS A 362 6.91 19.42 -43.05
N LEU A 363 7.91 18.57 -43.29
CA LEU A 363 8.44 17.67 -42.25
C LEU A 363 9.11 18.44 -41.10
N TYR A 364 9.83 19.53 -41.38
CA TYR A 364 10.40 20.38 -40.34
C TYR A 364 9.31 21.03 -39.47
N SER A 365 8.25 21.56 -40.09
CA SER A 365 7.10 22.09 -39.34
C SER A 365 6.37 21.01 -38.54
N HIS A 366 6.39 19.75 -39.01
CA HIS A 366 5.81 18.64 -38.27
C HIS A 366 6.65 18.29 -37.03
N PHE A 367 7.97 18.16 -37.22
CA PHE A 367 8.94 17.96 -36.15
C PHE A 367 8.93 19.07 -35.08
N GLU A 368 8.70 20.34 -35.46
CA GLU A 368 8.47 21.40 -34.45
C GLU A 368 7.17 21.18 -33.66
N GLY A 369 6.10 20.70 -34.31
CA GLY A 369 4.85 20.33 -33.65
C GLY A 369 5.07 19.21 -32.63
N LEU A 370 5.72 18.14 -33.08
CA LEU A 370 6.09 16.97 -32.28
C LEU A 370 6.96 17.34 -31.07
N SER A 371 7.94 18.23 -31.28
CA SER A 371 8.80 18.77 -30.22
C SER A 371 8.01 19.58 -29.19
N ARG A 372 6.95 20.29 -29.58
CA ARG A 372 6.05 21.01 -28.65
C ARG A 372 5.15 20.03 -27.89
N GLU A 373 4.71 18.95 -28.51
CA GLU A 373 3.91 17.91 -27.87
C GLU A 373 4.71 17.10 -26.85
N PHE A 374 5.92 16.67 -27.22
CA PHE A 374 6.90 16.07 -26.32
C PHE A 374 7.08 16.90 -25.03
N ASN A 375 7.30 18.22 -25.15
CA ASN A 375 7.49 19.09 -23.98
C ASN A 375 6.22 19.19 -23.10
N LYS A 376 5.02 19.15 -23.67
CA LYS A 376 3.76 19.11 -22.89
C LYS A 376 3.64 17.79 -22.12
N LEU A 377 3.80 16.67 -22.83
CA LEU A 377 3.67 15.33 -22.25
C LEU A 377 4.77 15.05 -21.21
N TYR A 378 5.96 15.62 -21.37
CA TYR A 378 7.03 15.59 -20.37
C TYR A 378 6.67 16.36 -19.09
N ASN A 379 6.16 17.59 -19.20
CA ASN A 379 5.72 18.35 -18.03
C ASN A 379 4.54 17.65 -17.33
N PHE A 380 3.55 17.16 -18.07
CA PHE A 380 2.41 16.42 -17.51
C PHE A 380 2.84 15.08 -16.88
N SER A 381 3.88 14.42 -17.43
CA SER A 381 4.50 13.25 -16.82
C SER A 381 5.23 13.55 -15.51
N LEU A 382 5.81 14.75 -15.34
CA LEU A 382 6.37 15.20 -14.07
C LEU A 382 5.26 15.54 -13.06
N GLU A 383 4.22 16.24 -13.48
CA GLU A 383 3.05 16.60 -12.65
C GLU A 383 2.32 15.36 -12.11
N LEU A 384 2.13 14.32 -12.94
CA LEU A 384 1.60 13.02 -12.53
C LEU A 384 2.67 12.06 -11.96
N ASN A 385 3.93 12.48 -11.80
CA ASN A 385 5.07 11.67 -11.36
C ASN A 385 5.19 10.28 -12.06
N SER A 386 4.91 10.24 -13.37
CA SER A 386 4.72 9.00 -14.15
C SER A 386 6.05 8.45 -14.66
N THR A 387 6.74 7.67 -13.83
CA THR A 387 8.05 7.06 -14.18
C THR A 387 8.05 6.23 -15.47
N LYS A 388 6.94 5.55 -15.79
CA LYS A 388 6.78 4.82 -17.07
C LYS A 388 6.81 5.76 -18.28
N ALA A 389 6.02 6.82 -18.24
CA ALA A 389 5.96 7.81 -19.31
C ALA A 389 7.30 8.56 -19.45
N LEU A 390 7.92 8.96 -18.32
CA LEU A 390 9.23 9.62 -18.32
C LEU A 390 10.33 8.75 -18.95
N ASN A 391 10.31 7.42 -18.76
CA ASN A 391 11.27 6.52 -19.40
C ASN A 391 11.11 6.50 -20.93
N ILE A 392 9.89 6.35 -21.45
CA ILE A 392 9.64 6.37 -22.90
C ILE A 392 10.02 7.75 -23.49
N LEU A 393 9.73 8.83 -22.77
CA LEU A 393 10.11 10.19 -23.17
C LEU A 393 11.63 10.41 -23.25
N ILE A 394 12.45 9.68 -22.49
CA ILE A 394 13.91 9.72 -22.67
C ILE A 394 14.29 9.16 -24.06
N GLU A 395 13.63 8.08 -24.51
CA GLU A 395 13.86 7.49 -25.84
C GLU A 395 13.31 8.39 -26.96
N VAL A 396 12.12 8.98 -26.79
CA VAL A 396 11.59 10.01 -27.71
C VAL A 396 12.56 11.18 -27.85
N ASN A 397 13.13 11.68 -26.75
CA ASN A 397 14.11 12.77 -26.78
C ASN A 397 15.37 12.40 -27.58
N VAL A 398 15.88 11.17 -27.45
CA VAL A 398 16.99 10.68 -28.29
C VAL A 398 16.60 10.70 -29.77
N THR A 399 15.41 10.22 -30.11
CA THR A 399 14.88 10.23 -31.50
C THR A 399 14.72 11.66 -32.04
N LEU A 400 14.17 12.60 -31.27
CA LEU A 400 14.04 14.01 -31.66
C LEU A 400 15.41 14.66 -31.93
N ASN A 401 16.45 14.31 -31.15
CA ASN A 401 17.81 14.79 -31.40
C ASN A 401 18.41 14.19 -32.68
N ASN A 402 18.11 12.93 -33.02
CA ASN A 402 18.52 12.31 -34.28
C ASN A 402 17.83 12.98 -35.49
N ILE A 403 16.52 13.24 -35.40
CA ILE A 403 15.75 13.97 -36.43
C ILE A 403 16.31 15.39 -36.64
N SER A 404 16.64 16.10 -35.56
CA SER A 404 17.30 17.42 -35.62
C SER A 404 18.64 17.35 -36.37
N SER A 405 19.44 16.30 -36.12
CA SER A 405 20.69 16.04 -36.86
C SER A 405 20.44 15.76 -38.35
N LEU A 406 19.37 15.04 -38.69
CA LEU A 406 18.99 14.80 -40.09
C LEU A 406 18.59 16.09 -40.81
N PHE A 407 17.76 16.96 -40.22
CA PHE A 407 17.41 18.24 -40.84
C PHE A 407 18.64 19.11 -41.14
N ILE A 408 19.65 19.10 -40.26
CA ILE A 408 20.93 19.76 -40.54
C ILE A 408 21.61 19.15 -41.78
N LYS A 409 21.73 17.81 -41.87
CA LYS A 409 22.32 17.12 -43.05
C LYS A 409 21.53 17.42 -44.34
N ILE A 410 20.20 17.36 -44.29
CA ILE A 410 19.32 17.64 -45.44
C ILE A 410 19.55 19.07 -45.93
N SER A 411 19.61 20.05 -45.01
CA SER A 411 19.86 21.46 -45.38
C SER A 411 21.22 21.64 -46.08
N VAL A 412 22.25 20.88 -45.70
CA VAL A 412 23.55 20.88 -46.39
C VAL A 412 23.44 20.24 -47.77
N ALA A 413 22.79 19.08 -47.90
CA ALA A 413 22.58 18.41 -49.18
C ALA A 413 21.79 19.29 -50.19
N ILE A 414 20.73 19.97 -49.75
CA ILE A 414 19.96 20.92 -50.56
C ILE A 414 20.82 22.11 -51.02
N ASN A 415 21.70 22.63 -50.15
CA ASN A 415 22.60 23.73 -50.50
C ASN A 415 23.70 23.29 -51.49
N ASN A 416 24.21 22.07 -51.35
CA ASN A 416 25.18 21.46 -52.28
C ASN A 416 24.56 21.01 -53.61
N SER A 417 23.22 21.07 -53.76
CA SER A 417 22.47 20.51 -54.89
C SER A 417 22.51 18.97 -55.00
N GLU A 418 22.76 18.28 -53.89
CA GLU A 418 22.78 16.81 -53.77
C GLU A 418 21.34 16.24 -53.63
N TYR A 419 20.43 16.64 -54.53
CA TYR A 419 18.98 16.48 -54.38
C TYR A 419 18.51 15.04 -54.14
N LYS A 420 19.13 14.04 -54.78
CA LYS A 420 18.81 12.63 -54.52
C LYS A 420 19.12 12.20 -53.08
N TYR A 421 20.25 12.66 -52.53
CA TYR A 421 20.65 12.36 -51.15
C TYR A 421 19.80 13.14 -50.14
N ALA A 422 19.41 14.38 -50.47
CA ALA A 422 18.45 15.15 -49.69
C ALA A 422 17.09 14.43 -49.55
N CYS A 423 16.57 13.80 -50.62
CA CYS A 423 15.37 12.96 -50.52
C CYS A 423 15.56 11.76 -49.60
N GLN A 424 16.63 10.98 -49.77
CA GLN A 424 16.87 9.79 -48.92
C GLN A 424 16.94 10.14 -47.43
N LEU A 425 17.53 11.29 -47.09
CA LEU A 425 17.56 11.80 -45.71
C LEU A 425 16.20 12.37 -45.25
N LEU A 426 15.36 12.90 -46.15
CA LEU A 426 14.00 13.31 -45.84
C LEU A 426 13.08 12.12 -45.55
N ASP A 427 13.27 11.01 -46.28
CA ASP A 427 12.56 9.76 -46.05
C ASP A 427 12.99 9.15 -44.69
N GLU A 428 14.29 9.11 -44.38
CA GLU A 428 14.82 8.71 -43.06
C GLU A 428 14.29 9.60 -41.91
N ALA A 429 14.08 10.89 -42.17
CA ALA A 429 13.49 11.81 -41.20
C ALA A 429 11.97 11.63 -41.02
N GLU A 430 11.25 11.20 -42.07
CA GLU A 430 9.82 10.90 -42.05
C GLU A 430 9.54 9.63 -41.24
N ASP A 431 10.29 8.53 -41.50
CA ASP A 431 10.23 7.28 -40.74
C ASP A 431 10.46 7.50 -39.23
N LEU A 432 11.43 8.34 -38.86
CA LEU A 432 11.74 8.65 -37.45
C LEU A 432 10.72 9.59 -36.80
N ILE A 433 10.06 10.46 -37.57
CA ILE A 433 8.95 11.29 -37.09
C ILE A 433 7.75 10.39 -36.75
N GLU A 434 7.35 9.47 -37.63
CA GLU A 434 6.26 8.52 -37.37
C GLU A 434 6.56 7.62 -36.15
N TYR A 435 7.80 7.15 -36.01
CA TYR A 435 8.23 6.39 -34.84
C TYR A 435 8.13 7.21 -33.53
N ALA A 436 8.51 8.49 -33.56
CA ALA A 436 8.39 9.38 -32.41
C ALA A 436 6.93 9.78 -32.11
N GLU A 437 6.06 9.90 -33.11
CA GLU A 437 4.60 10.04 -32.94
C GLU A 437 4.00 8.82 -32.23
N SER A 438 4.34 7.60 -32.67
CA SER A 438 3.86 6.36 -32.05
C SER A 438 4.21 6.29 -30.56
N MET A 439 5.47 6.56 -30.21
CA MET A 439 5.91 6.58 -28.80
C MET A 439 5.24 7.68 -27.97
N LEU A 440 4.93 8.84 -28.55
CA LEU A 440 4.17 9.89 -27.85
C LEU A 440 2.69 9.52 -27.68
N GLY A 441 2.12 8.73 -28.59
CA GLY A 441 0.82 8.08 -28.42
C GLY A 441 0.80 7.15 -27.22
N GLU A 442 1.77 6.23 -27.11
CA GLU A 442 1.89 5.34 -25.95
C GLU A 442 2.07 6.09 -24.62
N VAL A 443 2.89 7.15 -24.62
CA VAL A 443 3.06 8.05 -23.47
C VAL A 443 1.73 8.67 -23.06
N LYS A 444 0.94 9.16 -24.03
CA LYS A 444 -0.36 9.77 -23.76
C LYS A 444 -1.35 8.77 -23.17
N ASP A 445 -1.49 7.58 -23.76
CA ASP A 445 -2.39 6.54 -23.23
C ASP A 445 -2.03 6.14 -21.78
N ILE A 446 -0.73 6.09 -21.46
CA ILE A 446 -0.22 5.86 -20.09
C ILE A 446 -0.60 7.00 -19.13
N LEU A 447 -0.63 8.25 -19.59
CA LEU A 447 -0.97 9.41 -18.77
C LEU A 447 -2.48 9.55 -18.60
N ASP A 448 -3.27 9.39 -19.66
CA ASP A 448 -4.74 9.45 -19.63
C ASP A 448 -5.30 8.37 -18.68
N ALA A 449 -4.78 7.13 -18.75
CA ALA A 449 -5.15 6.05 -17.83
C ALA A 449 -4.72 6.32 -16.37
N ARG A 450 -3.62 7.04 -16.16
CA ARG A 450 -3.12 7.40 -14.83
C ARG A 450 -3.87 8.58 -14.22
N GLU A 451 -4.28 9.56 -15.03
CA GLU A 451 -5.12 10.67 -14.58
C GLU A 451 -6.51 10.18 -14.16
N ALA A 452 -7.06 9.18 -14.87
CA ALA A 452 -8.30 8.51 -14.49
C ALA A 452 -8.16 7.83 -13.10
N ALA A 453 -7.15 6.99 -12.91
CA ALA A 453 -6.90 6.31 -11.63
C ALA A 453 -6.57 7.28 -10.47
N TYR A 454 -5.90 8.41 -10.76
CA TYR A 454 -5.68 9.48 -9.80
C TYR A 454 -7.01 10.07 -9.32
N LYS A 455 -7.93 10.40 -10.25
CA LYS A 455 -9.24 10.98 -9.93
C LYS A 455 -10.10 10.00 -9.13
N GLU A 456 -10.20 8.76 -9.59
CA GLU A 456 -10.98 7.68 -8.95
C GLU A 456 -10.54 7.44 -7.50
N LEU A 457 -9.24 7.28 -7.24
CA LEU A 457 -8.75 7.06 -5.87
C LEU A 457 -8.84 8.32 -4.98
N MET A 458 -8.70 9.53 -5.54
CA MET A 458 -8.94 10.75 -4.77
C MET A 458 -10.42 10.94 -4.43
N GLU A 459 -11.35 10.51 -5.30
CA GLU A 459 -12.78 10.52 -5.02
C GLU A 459 -13.11 9.51 -3.90
N GLU A 460 -12.61 8.27 -3.98
CA GLU A 460 -12.74 7.29 -2.89
C GLU A 460 -12.16 7.79 -1.54
N VAL A 461 -11.00 8.47 -1.52
CA VAL A 461 -10.45 9.05 -0.28
C VAL A 461 -11.39 10.10 0.32
N ASN A 462 -12.01 10.94 -0.51
CA ASN A 462 -12.95 11.95 -0.03
C ASN A 462 -14.28 11.33 0.45
N GLU A 463 -14.79 10.30 -0.22
CA GLU A 463 -15.93 9.51 0.28
C GLU A 463 -15.62 8.89 1.65
N LEU A 464 -14.48 8.21 1.80
CA LEU A 464 -14.09 7.59 3.08
C LEU A 464 -13.84 8.62 4.19
N ARG A 465 -13.37 9.83 3.87
CA ARG A 465 -13.30 10.94 4.84
C ARG A 465 -14.68 11.42 5.27
N ASN A 466 -15.63 11.55 4.35
CA ASN A 466 -17.02 11.89 4.69
C ASN A 466 -17.63 10.80 5.58
N MET A 467 -17.42 9.52 5.25
CA MET A 467 -17.84 8.39 6.10
C MET A 467 -17.20 8.44 7.50
N LEU A 468 -15.93 8.87 7.65
CA LEU A 468 -15.31 9.04 8.97
C LEU A 468 -15.92 10.20 9.78
N ILE A 469 -16.36 11.27 9.10
CA ILE A 469 -17.08 12.40 9.73
C ILE A 469 -18.48 11.94 10.16
N GLU A 470 -19.23 11.28 9.29
CA GLU A 470 -20.54 10.69 9.62
C GLU A 470 -20.42 9.69 10.77
N LEU A 471 -19.38 8.84 10.79
CA LEU A 471 -19.13 7.94 11.92
C LEU A 471 -18.84 8.71 13.21
N ASN A 472 -18.08 9.80 13.15
CA ASN A 472 -17.78 10.65 14.30
C ASN A 472 -19.05 11.34 14.84
N GLU A 473 -19.94 11.82 13.96
CA GLU A 473 -21.23 12.40 14.33
C GLU A 473 -22.22 11.35 14.84
N SER A 474 -22.09 10.07 14.44
CA SER A 474 -22.87 8.96 14.97
C SER A 474 -22.45 8.50 16.38
N VAL A 475 -21.30 8.95 16.89
CA VAL A 475 -20.88 8.72 18.29
C VAL A 475 -21.74 9.60 19.20
N SER A 476 -22.89 9.07 19.57
CA SER A 476 -23.90 9.72 20.41
C SER A 476 -23.34 10.23 21.75
N ASP A 477 -23.92 11.32 22.26
CA ASP A 477 -23.74 11.83 23.64
C ASP A 477 -23.96 10.76 24.73
N VAL A 478 -24.65 9.66 24.40
CA VAL A 478 -24.83 8.46 25.23
C VAL A 478 -23.51 7.75 25.56
N PHE A 479 -22.44 7.91 24.77
CA PHE A 479 -21.16 7.27 25.08
C PHE A 479 -20.46 7.93 26.28
N PRO A 480 -20.07 7.16 27.32
CA PRO A 480 -19.12 7.63 28.31
C PRO A 480 -17.85 8.20 27.66
N SER A 481 -17.32 9.30 28.21
CA SER A 481 -16.17 10.04 27.66
C SER A 481 -14.94 9.16 27.35
N LYS A 482 -14.75 8.07 28.10
CA LYS A 482 -13.77 7.01 27.84
C LYS A 482 -13.93 6.36 26.46
N LEU A 483 -15.16 6.02 26.07
CA LEU A 483 -15.48 5.42 24.77
C LEU A 483 -15.41 6.46 23.64
N ILE A 484 -15.86 7.70 23.87
CA ILE A 484 -15.70 8.80 22.90
C ILE A 484 -14.21 8.98 22.55
N ASN A 485 -13.36 9.12 23.56
CA ASN A 485 -11.91 9.31 23.37
C ASN A 485 -11.25 8.15 22.61
N ILE A 486 -11.64 6.89 22.87
CA ILE A 486 -11.13 5.72 22.15
C ILE A 486 -11.61 5.71 20.70
N THR A 487 -12.88 6.05 20.46
CA THR A 487 -13.47 6.08 19.11
C THR A 487 -12.83 7.18 18.26
N VAL A 488 -12.73 8.40 18.79
CA VAL A 488 -12.04 9.54 18.14
C VAL A 488 -10.57 9.20 17.86
N SER A 489 -9.87 8.55 18.80
CA SER A 489 -8.49 8.11 18.57
C SER A 489 -8.37 7.11 17.41
N LYS A 490 -9.37 6.24 17.18
CA LYS A 490 -9.36 5.27 16.08
C LYS A 490 -9.77 5.90 14.75
N LEU A 491 -10.68 6.86 14.76
CA LEU A 491 -11.03 7.67 13.58
C LEU A 491 -9.84 8.51 13.09
N ILE A 492 -9.05 9.08 14.01
CA ILE A 492 -7.80 9.78 13.69
C ILE A 492 -6.77 8.82 13.06
N GLU A 493 -6.62 7.60 13.58
CA GLU A 493 -5.73 6.57 13.00
C GLU A 493 -6.11 6.23 11.54
N LEU A 494 -7.41 6.09 11.27
CA LEU A 494 -7.93 5.82 9.92
C LEU A 494 -7.75 7.03 8.99
N ASN A 495 -8.05 8.26 9.45
CA ASN A 495 -7.82 9.46 8.63
C ASN A 495 -6.33 9.69 8.32
N ASN A 496 -5.43 9.41 9.27
CA ASN A 496 -3.98 9.45 9.02
C ASN A 496 -3.57 8.40 7.96
N THR A 497 -4.22 7.24 7.96
CA THR A 497 -4.00 6.20 6.93
C THR A 497 -4.49 6.65 5.55
N LEU A 498 -5.61 7.39 5.48
CA LEU A 498 -6.05 8.05 4.23
C LEU A 498 -5.08 9.14 3.76
N SER A 499 -4.51 9.94 4.66
CA SER A 499 -3.48 10.93 4.28
C SER A 499 -2.22 10.25 3.71
N VAL A 500 -1.81 9.10 4.25
CA VAL A 500 -0.71 8.30 3.66
C VAL A 500 -1.13 7.69 2.30
N ALA A 501 -2.40 7.39 2.09
CA ALA A 501 -2.91 6.99 0.77
C ALA A 501 -2.84 8.16 -0.23
N GLU A 502 -3.20 9.39 0.14
CA GLU A 502 -3.02 10.59 -0.69
C GLU A 502 -1.55 10.85 -1.03
N GLU A 503 -0.65 10.73 -0.06
CA GLU A 503 0.80 10.79 -0.30
C GLU A 503 1.27 9.71 -1.28
N CYS A 504 0.66 8.52 -1.27
CA CYS A 504 0.94 7.48 -2.26
C CYS A 504 0.32 7.79 -3.64
N ILE A 505 -0.87 8.40 -3.71
CA ILE A 505 -1.49 8.84 -4.98
C ILE A 505 -0.64 9.93 -5.64
N LEU A 506 -0.32 10.99 -4.90
CA LEU A 506 0.53 12.11 -5.34
C LEU A 506 1.96 11.65 -5.62
N GLY A 507 2.50 10.75 -4.79
CA GLY A 507 3.78 10.07 -5.01
C GLY A 507 3.76 9.10 -6.20
N GLY A 508 2.58 8.72 -6.70
CA GLY A 508 2.41 7.94 -7.92
C GLY A 508 2.31 6.42 -7.74
N ASP A 509 2.31 5.92 -6.51
CA ASP A 509 2.15 4.52 -6.11
C ASP A 509 0.67 4.15 -5.94
N ILE A 510 -0.03 4.13 -7.07
CA ILE A 510 -1.47 3.84 -7.18
C ILE A 510 -1.83 2.47 -6.58
N SER A 511 -0.93 1.48 -6.66
CA SER A 511 -1.18 0.13 -6.13
C SER A 511 -1.22 0.13 -4.60
N LYS A 512 -0.24 0.76 -3.95
CA LYS A 512 -0.21 0.90 -2.50
C LYS A 512 -1.31 1.83 -1.98
N ALA A 513 -1.64 2.89 -2.71
CA ALA A 513 -2.78 3.75 -2.38
C ALA A 513 -4.09 2.96 -2.34
N SER A 514 -4.36 2.14 -3.37
CA SER A 514 -5.56 1.27 -3.43
C SER A 514 -5.60 0.25 -2.27
N GLU A 515 -4.46 -0.35 -1.90
CA GLU A 515 -4.37 -1.26 -0.74
C GLU A 515 -4.71 -0.55 0.58
N LEU A 516 -4.21 0.68 0.79
CA LEU A 516 -4.52 1.48 1.97
C LEU A 516 -5.99 1.93 2.02
N ILE A 517 -6.54 2.39 0.90
CA ILE A 517 -7.95 2.79 0.75
C ILE A 517 -8.86 1.61 1.09
N GLN A 518 -8.62 0.44 0.49
CA GLN A 518 -9.41 -0.76 0.76
C GLN A 518 -9.27 -1.23 2.23
N THR A 519 -8.10 -1.07 2.83
CA THR A 519 -7.87 -1.37 4.26
C THR A 519 -8.67 -0.44 5.17
N VAL A 520 -8.73 0.86 4.86
CA VAL A 520 -9.56 1.83 5.60
C VAL A 520 -11.05 1.54 5.39
N LYS A 521 -11.50 1.29 4.15
CA LYS A 521 -12.88 0.96 3.77
C LYS A 521 -13.43 -0.22 4.58
N VAL A 522 -12.68 -1.32 4.67
CA VAL A 522 -13.02 -2.50 5.49
C VAL A 522 -12.97 -2.19 7.00
N SER A 523 -12.11 -1.28 7.42
CA SER A 523 -11.99 -0.90 8.84
C SER A 523 -13.14 0.00 9.31
N ILE A 524 -13.60 0.94 8.47
CA ILE A 524 -14.77 1.79 8.72
C ILE A 524 -16.04 0.93 8.84
N GLU A 525 -16.27 0.00 7.91
CA GLU A 525 -17.45 -0.89 7.94
C GLU A 525 -17.53 -1.73 9.22
N LYS A 526 -16.38 -2.20 9.74
CA LYS A 526 -16.30 -2.92 11.01
C LYS A 526 -16.41 -2.00 12.22
N LEU A 527 -15.82 -0.81 12.17
CA LEU A 527 -15.87 0.17 13.26
C LEU A 527 -17.30 0.68 13.47
N GLY A 528 -18.05 0.95 12.40
CA GLY A 528 -19.47 1.29 12.48
C GLY A 528 -20.28 0.22 13.22
N LYS A 529 -20.11 -1.06 12.84
CA LYS A 529 -20.75 -2.20 13.52
C LYS A 529 -20.34 -2.32 15.00
N CYS A 530 -19.08 -2.00 15.32
CA CYS A 530 -18.63 -1.94 16.71
C CYS A 530 -19.33 -0.82 17.48
N ILE A 531 -19.50 0.37 16.88
CA ILE A 531 -20.20 1.51 17.48
C ILE A 531 -21.69 1.19 17.66
N ASP A 532 -22.39 0.74 16.61
CA ASP A 532 -23.82 0.41 16.61
C ASP A 532 -24.22 -0.57 17.73
N GLU A 533 -23.49 -1.69 17.87
CA GLU A 533 -23.76 -2.66 18.93
C GLU A 533 -23.32 -2.14 20.31
N SER A 534 -22.25 -1.34 20.38
CA SER A 534 -21.83 -0.71 21.63
C SER A 534 -22.86 0.30 22.14
N THR A 535 -23.50 1.10 21.27
CA THR A 535 -24.56 2.04 21.65
C THR A 535 -25.74 1.32 22.31
N LYS A 536 -26.18 0.19 21.75
CA LYS A 536 -27.27 -0.62 22.32
C LYS A 536 -26.90 -1.18 23.69
N LEU A 537 -25.65 -1.62 23.86
CA LEU A 537 -25.15 -2.17 25.13
C LEU A 537 -24.94 -1.08 26.19
N VAL A 538 -24.45 0.10 25.81
CA VAL A 538 -24.27 1.25 26.72
C VAL A 538 -25.61 1.74 27.26
N LEU A 539 -26.64 1.84 26.42
CA LEU A 539 -28.00 2.21 26.86
C LEU A 539 -28.52 1.29 27.98
N ILE A 540 -28.41 -0.03 27.80
CA ILE A 540 -28.82 -1.03 28.81
C ILE A 540 -27.99 -0.91 30.10
N LEU A 541 -26.70 -0.58 29.98
CA LEU A 541 -25.81 -0.42 31.15
C LEU A 541 -26.05 0.89 31.92
N ASP A 542 -26.53 1.95 31.26
CA ASP A 542 -26.94 3.18 31.94
C ASP A 542 -28.37 3.06 32.51
N GLU A 543 -29.29 2.33 31.86
CA GLU A 543 -30.58 1.94 32.47
C GLU A 543 -30.35 1.18 33.80
N PHE A 544 -29.45 0.19 33.82
CA PHE A 544 -29.07 -0.49 35.06
C PHE A 544 -28.37 0.41 36.09
N LYS A 545 -27.66 1.49 35.69
CA LYS A 545 -27.07 2.42 36.67
C LYS A 545 -28.11 3.23 37.40
N ASP A 546 -29.12 3.74 36.70
CA ASP A 546 -30.20 4.48 37.36
C ASP A 546 -31.03 3.54 38.24
N GLU A 547 -31.30 2.30 37.82
CA GLU A 547 -31.98 1.28 38.63
C GLU A 547 -31.16 0.88 39.88
N ILE A 548 -29.85 0.63 39.74
CA ILE A 548 -28.93 0.38 40.87
C ILE A 548 -28.93 1.55 41.85
N LYS A 549 -29.00 2.79 41.35
CA LYS A 549 -28.98 4.00 42.16
C LYS A 549 -30.28 4.22 42.93
N GLU A 550 -31.44 3.95 42.32
CA GLU A 550 -32.73 3.95 43.02
C GLU A 550 -32.75 2.88 44.14
N LEU A 551 -32.29 1.65 43.84
CA LEU A 551 -32.12 0.61 44.85
C LEU A 551 -31.08 0.99 45.92
N ARG A 552 -30.02 1.72 45.58
CA ARG A 552 -28.99 2.14 46.54
C ARG A 552 -29.54 3.12 47.57
N ASP A 553 -30.41 4.05 47.15
CA ASP A 553 -31.09 5.00 48.03
C ASP A 553 -32.20 4.34 48.87
N GLU A 554 -32.96 3.39 48.32
CA GLU A 554 -34.00 2.64 49.03
C GLU A 554 -33.41 1.71 50.13
N TYR A 555 -32.41 0.91 49.77
CA TYR A 555 -31.80 -0.10 50.64
C TYR A 555 -30.50 0.38 51.30
N LYS A 556 -30.32 1.70 51.45
CA LYS A 556 -29.09 2.35 51.98
C LYS A 556 -28.59 1.76 53.31
N ASP A 557 -29.51 1.34 54.18
CA ASP A 557 -29.22 0.86 55.54
C ASP A 557 -28.91 -0.65 55.58
N VAL A 558 -29.12 -1.39 54.47
CA VAL A 558 -29.01 -2.85 54.40
C VAL A 558 -27.66 -3.25 53.78
N LYS A 559 -26.64 -3.42 54.63
CA LYS A 559 -25.24 -3.70 54.23
C LYS A 559 -25.09 -4.79 53.17
N PHE A 560 -25.83 -5.90 53.28
CA PHE A 560 -25.73 -7.00 52.31
C PHE A 560 -26.22 -6.63 50.90
N ILE A 561 -27.23 -5.76 50.79
CA ILE A 561 -27.72 -5.28 49.50
C ILE A 561 -26.71 -4.28 48.90
N GLN A 562 -26.10 -3.43 49.71
CA GLN A 562 -24.99 -2.56 49.27
C GLN A 562 -23.83 -3.39 48.69
N GLU A 563 -23.42 -4.49 49.34
CA GLU A 563 -22.39 -5.41 48.81
C GLU A 563 -22.78 -6.10 47.49
N LEU A 564 -24.07 -6.25 47.19
CA LEU A 564 -24.55 -6.74 45.89
C LEU A 564 -24.58 -5.64 44.81
N LEU A 565 -24.98 -4.42 45.18
CA LEU A 565 -25.01 -3.26 44.28
C LEU A 565 -23.58 -2.83 43.87
N ASP A 566 -22.64 -2.77 44.83
CA ASP A 566 -21.21 -2.53 44.57
C ASP A 566 -20.64 -3.53 43.54
N LYS A 567 -21.08 -4.79 43.63
CA LYS A 567 -20.68 -5.86 42.70
C LYS A 567 -21.34 -5.72 41.32
N ALA A 568 -22.56 -5.20 41.25
CA ALA A 568 -23.22 -4.90 39.98
C ALA A 568 -22.54 -3.72 39.26
N GLU A 569 -22.16 -2.66 40.00
CA GLU A 569 -21.36 -1.54 39.48
C GLU A 569 -19.98 -2.01 38.98
N GLU A 570 -19.26 -2.83 39.75
CA GLU A 570 -17.97 -3.42 39.34
C GLU A 570 -18.10 -4.30 38.07
N MET A 571 -19.30 -4.84 37.82
CA MET A 571 -19.61 -5.59 36.60
C MET A 571 -19.98 -4.67 35.42
N ILE A 572 -20.64 -3.54 35.65
CA ILE A 572 -20.87 -2.51 34.62
C ILE A 572 -19.54 -1.92 34.14
N ASP A 573 -18.60 -1.60 35.04
CA ASP A 573 -17.27 -1.11 34.63
C ASP A 573 -16.49 -2.14 33.79
N LYS A 574 -16.58 -3.43 34.13
CA LYS A 574 -16.00 -4.52 33.32
C LYS A 574 -16.65 -4.63 31.94
N ALA A 575 -17.96 -4.41 31.83
CA ALA A 575 -18.65 -4.34 30.54
C ALA A 575 -18.15 -3.15 29.69
N ILE A 576 -18.01 -1.96 30.29
CA ILE A 576 -17.47 -0.77 29.62
C ILE A 576 -15.99 -0.97 29.20
N ASP A 577 -15.19 -1.74 29.94
CA ASP A 577 -13.83 -2.12 29.52
C ASP A 577 -13.81 -3.09 28.32
N ILE A 578 -14.74 -4.05 28.25
CA ILE A 578 -14.86 -4.93 27.09
C ILE A 578 -15.33 -4.15 25.85
N ILE A 579 -16.27 -3.21 26.02
CA ILE A 579 -16.69 -2.28 24.96
C ILE A 579 -15.52 -1.38 24.52
N SER A 580 -14.75 -0.84 25.47
CA SER A 580 -13.53 -0.06 25.20
C SER A 580 -12.53 -0.84 24.34
N LYS A 581 -12.36 -2.15 24.63
CA LYS A 581 -11.51 -3.06 23.87
C LYS A 581 -12.08 -3.36 22.48
N CYS A 582 -13.40 -3.58 22.36
CA CYS A 582 -14.10 -3.87 21.10
C CYS A 582 -13.86 -2.79 20.05
N ILE A 583 -14.01 -1.51 20.44
CA ILE A 583 -13.78 -0.36 19.56
C ILE A 583 -12.29 -0.24 19.20
N LYS A 584 -11.39 -0.39 20.19
CA LYS A 584 -9.94 -0.27 19.99
C LYS A 584 -9.36 -1.33 19.05
N GLU A 585 -9.81 -2.58 19.20
CA GLU A 585 -9.37 -3.73 18.39
C GLU A 585 -10.23 -3.92 17.11
N VAL A 586 -11.29 -3.14 16.94
CA VAL A 586 -12.26 -3.22 15.84
C VAL A 586 -12.83 -4.64 15.70
N ASN A 587 -13.22 -5.22 16.84
CA ASN A 587 -13.61 -6.62 16.98
C ASN A 587 -14.90 -6.78 17.80
N TYR A 588 -16.04 -6.75 17.09
CA TYR A 588 -17.37 -6.90 17.67
C TYR A 588 -17.64 -8.29 18.32
N GLU A 589 -16.84 -9.32 18.05
CA GLU A 589 -17.12 -10.67 18.55
C GLU A 589 -17.03 -10.77 20.08
N ILE A 590 -16.21 -9.93 20.72
CA ILE A 590 -16.02 -9.96 22.18
C ILE A 590 -17.23 -9.36 22.93
N LEU A 591 -18.13 -8.65 22.26
CA LEU A 591 -19.35 -8.11 22.87
C LEU A 591 -20.30 -9.22 23.37
N LYS A 592 -20.11 -10.47 22.93
CA LYS A 592 -20.77 -11.67 23.49
C LYS A 592 -20.53 -11.82 25.00
N GLU A 593 -19.38 -11.36 25.50
CA GLU A 593 -19.06 -11.36 26.93
C GLU A 593 -19.90 -10.31 27.69
N VAL A 594 -20.18 -9.16 27.07
CA VAL A 594 -21.01 -8.09 27.65
C VAL A 594 -22.45 -8.55 27.88
N TYR A 595 -23.06 -9.27 26.92
CA TYR A 595 -24.39 -9.88 27.11
C TYR A 595 -24.43 -10.88 28.29
N SER A 596 -23.33 -11.59 28.55
CA SER A 596 -23.18 -12.49 29.71
C SER A 596 -22.99 -11.75 31.03
N ILE A 597 -22.54 -10.50 30.99
CA ILE A 597 -22.46 -9.60 32.15
C ILE A 597 -23.83 -8.96 32.42
N ILE A 598 -24.49 -8.40 31.39
CA ILE A 598 -25.85 -7.84 31.43
C ILE A 598 -26.84 -8.82 32.08
N LYS A 599 -26.84 -10.09 31.67
CA LYS A 599 -27.72 -11.12 32.26
C LYS A 599 -27.49 -11.30 33.77
N LYS A 600 -26.24 -11.22 34.23
CA LYS A 600 -25.88 -11.37 35.65
C LYS A 600 -26.18 -10.13 36.48
N ILE A 601 -26.20 -8.94 35.86
CA ILE A 601 -26.64 -7.70 36.51
C ILE A 601 -28.16 -7.78 36.74
N SER A 602 -28.95 -8.16 35.73
CA SER A 602 -30.39 -8.45 35.93
C SER A 602 -30.61 -9.52 37.01
N GLU A 603 -29.88 -10.65 37.00
CA GLU A 603 -29.96 -11.68 38.07
C GLU A 603 -29.61 -11.16 39.48
N ILE A 604 -28.90 -10.03 39.62
CA ILE A 604 -28.65 -9.36 40.90
C ILE A 604 -29.78 -8.39 41.24
N ILE A 605 -30.25 -7.59 40.27
CA ILE A 605 -31.33 -6.61 40.44
C ILE A 605 -32.66 -7.31 40.73
N ASP A 606 -33.05 -8.29 39.89
CA ASP A 606 -34.24 -9.15 40.09
C ASP A 606 -34.27 -9.79 41.49
N ARG A 607 -33.07 -10.11 42.02
CA ARG A 607 -32.89 -10.68 43.36
C ARG A 607 -33.07 -9.65 44.47
N ILE A 608 -32.75 -8.37 44.26
CA ILE A 608 -32.89 -7.30 45.27
C ILE A 608 -34.34 -6.80 45.29
N SER A 609 -34.93 -6.55 44.12
CA SER A 609 -36.32 -6.07 43.97
C SER A 609 -37.40 -7.05 44.43
N GLY A 610 -37.01 -8.27 44.82
CA GLY A 610 -37.90 -9.34 45.29
C GLY A 610 -37.76 -9.72 46.76
N VAL A 611 -37.13 -8.89 47.61
CA VAL A 611 -36.88 -9.21 49.03
C VAL A 611 -37.74 -8.38 49.98
N GLU A 612 -38.39 -9.03 50.94
CA GLU A 612 -39.07 -8.37 52.06
C GLU A 612 -38.04 -8.00 53.15
N ILE A 613 -38.11 -6.77 53.68
CA ILE A 613 -37.19 -6.25 54.71
C ILE A 613 -37.87 -6.30 56.08
N ASN A 614 -37.18 -6.88 57.07
CA ASN A 614 -37.64 -7.02 58.44
C ASN A 614 -36.97 -5.99 59.37
N VAL A 615 -37.76 -5.31 60.20
CA VAL A 615 -37.32 -4.31 61.19
C VAL A 615 -37.19 -4.96 62.57
N ILE A 616 -35.96 -5.00 63.09
CA ILE A 616 -35.63 -5.68 64.35
C ILE A 616 -35.19 -4.66 65.40
N ASN A 617 -35.92 -4.60 66.51
CA ASN A 617 -35.67 -3.68 67.62
C ASN A 617 -34.91 -4.39 68.74
N PHE A 618 -34.16 -3.66 69.56
CA PHE A 618 -33.31 -4.22 70.61
C PHE A 618 -33.66 -3.66 72.00
N GLU A 619 -33.79 -4.55 72.99
CA GLU A 619 -33.99 -4.15 74.40
C GLU A 619 -33.11 -4.93 75.37
N VAL A 620 -32.51 -4.25 76.35
CA VAL A 620 -31.82 -4.90 77.48
C VAL A 620 -32.53 -4.58 78.78
N LEU A 621 -33.10 -5.60 79.40
CA LEU A 621 -34.00 -5.49 80.56
C LEU A 621 -33.52 -6.34 81.74
N ASP A 622 -33.75 -5.85 82.96
CA ASP A 622 -33.51 -6.61 84.18
C ASP A 622 -34.65 -7.62 84.48
N GLU A 623 -34.55 -8.29 85.63
CA GLU A 623 -35.55 -9.25 86.10
C GLU A 623 -36.95 -8.63 86.39
N ASN A 624 -37.08 -7.30 86.35
CA ASN A 624 -38.29 -6.52 86.59
C ASN A 624 -38.85 -5.80 85.34
N ASN A 625 -38.24 -6.01 84.17
CA ASN A 625 -38.47 -5.24 82.92
C ASN A 625 -37.95 -3.79 82.95
N ILE A 626 -36.95 -3.47 83.76
CA ILE A 626 -36.32 -2.13 83.79
C ILE A 626 -35.14 -2.11 82.80
N PRO A 627 -35.06 -1.12 81.88
CA PRO A 627 -33.91 -0.95 81.00
C PRO A 627 -32.57 -0.83 81.74
N VAL A 628 -31.61 -1.70 81.39
CA VAL A 628 -30.29 -1.70 82.04
C VAL A 628 -29.33 -0.78 81.29
N LEU A 629 -29.10 0.39 81.86
CA LEU A 629 -28.15 1.39 81.33
C LEU A 629 -26.73 0.81 81.22
N ASN A 630 -26.03 1.18 80.15
CA ASN A 630 -24.68 0.71 79.78
C ASN A 630 -24.57 -0.81 79.52
N ALA A 631 -25.68 -1.51 79.31
CA ALA A 631 -25.70 -2.85 78.75
C ALA A 631 -26.09 -2.83 77.26
N SER A 632 -25.62 -3.80 76.48
CA SER A 632 -25.85 -3.84 75.02
C SER A 632 -25.98 -5.24 74.44
N ILE A 633 -26.66 -5.33 73.31
CA ILE A 633 -26.75 -6.52 72.45
C ILE A 633 -25.75 -6.36 71.31
N VAL A 634 -25.17 -7.46 70.82
CA VAL A 634 -24.46 -7.49 69.54
C VAL A 634 -25.27 -8.33 68.57
N PHE A 635 -25.82 -7.72 67.52
CA PHE A 635 -26.55 -8.42 66.46
C PHE A 635 -25.70 -8.42 65.18
N ASN A 636 -25.35 -9.62 64.72
CA ASN A 636 -24.48 -9.89 63.57
C ASN A 636 -23.19 -9.03 63.55
N GLY A 637 -22.54 -8.90 64.72
CA GLY A 637 -21.32 -8.13 64.90
C GLY A 637 -21.49 -6.62 65.14
N THR A 638 -22.70 -6.07 65.05
CA THR A 638 -22.99 -4.65 65.34
C THR A 638 -23.60 -4.49 66.74
N VAL A 639 -23.13 -3.50 67.50
CA VAL A 639 -23.59 -3.24 68.89
C VAL A 639 -24.85 -2.36 68.87
N TYR A 640 -25.86 -2.73 69.65
CA TYR A 640 -27.12 -2.02 69.84
C TYR A 640 -27.48 -1.87 71.32
N PHE A 641 -28.12 -0.75 71.67
CA PHE A 641 -28.63 -0.42 73.01
C PHE A 641 -30.16 -0.46 73.04
N THR A 642 -30.75 -0.42 74.24
CA THR A 642 -32.21 -0.45 74.44
C THR A 642 -32.92 0.69 73.71
N GLY A 643 -33.83 0.35 72.79
CA GLY A 643 -34.60 1.28 71.97
C GLY A 643 -33.97 1.59 70.60
N GLU A 644 -32.82 1.01 70.28
CA GLU A 644 -32.27 1.04 68.92
C GLU A 644 -32.85 -0.09 68.06
N PHE A 645 -32.74 0.03 66.74
CA PHE A 645 -33.25 -0.96 65.79
C PHE A 645 -32.34 -1.09 64.56
N THR A 646 -32.56 -2.15 63.79
CA THR A 646 -31.89 -2.41 62.51
C THR A 646 -32.87 -2.93 61.46
N LYS A 647 -32.41 -3.04 60.21
CA LYS A 647 -33.11 -3.69 59.11
C LYS A 647 -32.30 -4.89 58.64
N CYS A 648 -32.97 -6.03 58.45
CA CYS A 648 -32.36 -7.25 57.93
C CYS A 648 -33.34 -7.99 57.00
N LEU A 649 -32.96 -9.17 56.53
CA LEU A 649 -33.76 -9.99 55.61
C LEU A 649 -34.32 -11.20 56.36
N ASP A 650 -35.08 -12.05 55.68
CA ASP A 650 -35.37 -13.42 56.13
C ASP A 650 -34.07 -14.24 56.26
N GLY A 651 -33.85 -14.90 57.40
CA GLY A 651 -32.70 -15.80 57.63
C GLY A 651 -32.14 -15.84 59.05
N GLU A 652 -31.08 -16.64 59.23
CA GLU A 652 -30.38 -16.87 60.51
C GLU A 652 -29.32 -15.78 60.80
N TYR A 653 -29.36 -15.18 62.00
CA TYR A 653 -28.43 -14.14 62.45
C TYR A 653 -27.84 -14.47 63.82
N ILE A 654 -26.54 -14.19 64.03
CA ILE A 654 -25.87 -14.37 65.32
C ILE A 654 -26.23 -13.21 66.27
N ILE A 655 -26.58 -13.54 67.52
CA ILE A 655 -26.75 -12.58 68.61
C ILE A 655 -25.82 -12.91 69.80
N GLU A 656 -25.13 -11.90 70.31
CA GLU A 656 -24.14 -12.01 71.39
C GLU A 656 -24.37 -10.98 72.50
N VAL A 657 -24.02 -11.37 73.72
CA VAL A 657 -24.00 -10.49 74.89
C VAL A 657 -22.89 -9.45 74.72
N GLY A 658 -23.27 -8.16 74.70
CA GLY A 658 -22.34 -7.05 74.68
C GLY A 658 -21.86 -6.66 76.08
N SER A 659 -21.97 -5.38 76.43
CA SER A 659 -21.63 -4.89 77.77
C SER A 659 -22.66 -5.35 78.80
N ILE A 660 -22.21 -5.66 80.02
CA ILE A 660 -23.07 -5.88 81.21
C ILE A 660 -22.40 -5.19 82.43
N PRO A 661 -23.13 -4.38 83.22
CA PRO A 661 -22.62 -3.78 84.46
C PRO A 661 -22.30 -4.84 85.55
N PRO A 662 -21.29 -4.63 86.42
CA PRO A 662 -20.71 -5.68 87.28
C PRO A 662 -21.61 -6.23 88.40
N ASN A 663 -22.75 -5.60 88.65
CA ASN A 663 -23.79 -6.08 89.59
C ASN A 663 -24.88 -6.93 88.91
N TYR A 664 -24.76 -7.16 87.59
CA TYR A 664 -25.64 -8.02 86.80
C TYR A 664 -24.85 -9.16 86.15
N VAL A 665 -25.55 -10.26 85.87
CA VAL A 665 -25.11 -11.33 84.97
C VAL A 665 -26.23 -11.66 83.98
N PHE A 666 -25.87 -12.21 82.83
CA PHE A 666 -26.82 -12.69 81.84
C PHE A 666 -27.73 -13.80 82.40
N ASP A 667 -28.99 -13.82 81.94
CA ASP A 667 -29.97 -14.85 82.25
C ASP A 667 -30.50 -15.55 80.99
N ARG A 668 -31.01 -14.79 80.01
CA ARG A 668 -31.54 -15.32 78.75
C ARG A 668 -31.75 -14.26 77.65
N TRP A 669 -31.99 -14.73 76.44
CA TRP A 669 -32.62 -14.01 75.34
C TRP A 669 -34.15 -14.25 75.34
N GLU A 670 -34.90 -13.29 74.81
CA GLU A 670 -36.33 -13.42 74.47
C GLU A 670 -36.59 -12.74 73.12
N ALA A 671 -37.68 -13.13 72.45
CA ALA A 671 -38.10 -12.58 71.16
C ALA A 671 -39.58 -12.19 71.16
N ILE A 672 -39.94 -11.19 70.35
CA ILE A 672 -41.32 -10.76 70.07
C ILE A 672 -41.43 -10.50 68.56
N GLY A 673 -42.55 -10.89 67.94
CA GLY A 673 -42.71 -10.85 66.48
C GLY A 673 -42.33 -12.19 65.85
N ASP A 674 -42.08 -12.18 64.54
CA ASP A 674 -41.73 -13.39 63.79
C ASP A 674 -40.21 -13.64 63.83
N ILE A 675 -39.74 -13.93 65.04
CA ILE A 675 -38.33 -14.22 65.39
C ILE A 675 -38.26 -15.46 66.30
N GLU A 676 -37.46 -16.46 65.94
CA GLU A 676 -37.17 -17.65 66.76
C GLU A 676 -35.71 -17.62 67.26
N ILE A 677 -35.43 -18.02 68.51
CA ILE A 677 -34.08 -18.02 69.10
C ILE A 677 -33.75 -19.42 69.59
N HIS A 678 -32.70 -20.04 69.04
CA HIS A 678 -32.39 -21.46 69.23
C HIS A 678 -31.91 -21.83 70.64
N GLU A 679 -30.86 -21.18 71.13
CA GLU A 679 -30.28 -21.46 72.46
C GLU A 679 -30.33 -20.22 73.38
N PRO A 680 -31.52 -19.80 73.83
CA PRO A 680 -31.73 -18.53 74.51
C PRO A 680 -31.05 -18.40 75.89
N ARG A 681 -30.24 -19.35 76.35
CA ARG A 681 -29.43 -19.24 77.59
C ARG A 681 -27.92 -19.26 77.36
N LEU A 682 -27.46 -19.20 76.12
CA LEU A 682 -26.05 -18.95 75.81
C LEU A 682 -25.78 -17.45 75.64
N ASN A 683 -24.58 -17.02 76.04
CA ASN A 683 -24.11 -15.65 75.79
C ASN A 683 -23.93 -15.35 74.29
N VAL A 684 -23.92 -16.38 73.44
CA VAL A 684 -23.87 -16.32 71.97
C VAL A 684 -24.83 -17.39 71.45
N THR A 685 -25.80 -17.03 70.62
CA THR A 685 -26.75 -17.94 69.96
C THR A 685 -27.08 -17.40 68.57
N THR A 686 -27.75 -18.18 67.73
CA THR A 686 -28.44 -17.65 66.55
C THR A 686 -29.92 -17.38 66.83
N ALA A 687 -30.48 -16.51 66.00
CA ALA A 687 -31.89 -16.16 65.91
C ALA A 687 -32.32 -16.18 64.44
N ASP A 688 -33.38 -16.92 64.13
CA ASP A 688 -34.01 -16.91 62.81
C ASP A 688 -35.03 -15.77 62.75
N ILE A 689 -34.90 -14.93 61.74
CA ILE A 689 -35.78 -13.78 61.48
C ILE A 689 -36.66 -14.11 60.28
N HIS A 690 -37.98 -14.07 60.47
CA HIS A 690 -38.96 -14.30 59.38
C HIS A 690 -39.91 -13.11 59.18
N GLY A 691 -39.89 -12.11 60.07
CA GLY A 691 -40.68 -10.88 59.97
C GLY A 691 -40.18 -9.79 60.94
N ASP A 692 -40.93 -8.69 61.03
CA ASP A 692 -40.70 -7.61 62.01
C ASP A 692 -40.71 -8.13 63.46
N GLY A 693 -39.88 -7.54 64.33
CA GLY A 693 -39.87 -7.95 65.75
C GLY A 693 -38.91 -7.20 66.68
N VAL A 694 -38.69 -7.81 67.84
CA VAL A 694 -37.85 -7.31 68.96
C VAL A 694 -37.03 -8.46 69.53
N ILE A 695 -35.73 -8.23 69.75
CA ILE A 695 -34.82 -9.13 70.46
C ILE A 695 -34.46 -8.51 71.81
N ILE A 696 -34.67 -9.27 72.88
CA ILE A 696 -34.55 -8.80 74.26
C ILE A 696 -33.46 -9.59 75.01
N MET A 697 -32.51 -8.91 75.65
CA MET A 697 -31.53 -9.50 76.56
C MET A 697 -31.99 -9.33 78.01
N ARG A 698 -31.99 -10.43 78.78
CA ARG A 698 -32.36 -10.46 80.21
C ARG A 698 -31.15 -10.60 81.12
N LEU A 699 -31.14 -9.78 82.17
CA LEU A 699 -30.09 -9.71 83.19
C LEU A 699 -30.66 -9.96 84.60
N ARG A 700 -29.80 -10.39 85.54
CA ARG A 700 -30.14 -10.68 86.96
C ARG A 700 -28.99 -10.39 87.93
N LYS A 701 -29.28 -10.15 89.22
CA LYS A 701 -28.29 -9.72 90.24
C LYS A 701 -27.62 -10.88 91.03
N THR A 702 -26.51 -10.62 91.74
CA THR A 702 -25.66 -11.62 92.45
C THR A 702 -25.30 -11.24 93.90
N VAL A 703 -24.93 -12.22 94.75
CA VAL A 703 -24.67 -12.07 96.21
C VAL A 703 -23.55 -13.03 96.69
N SER A 704 -22.76 -12.66 97.71
CA SER A 704 -21.59 -13.40 98.24
C SER A 704 -21.48 -13.40 99.78
N THR A 705 -20.59 -14.23 100.37
CA THR A 705 -20.53 -14.53 101.82
C THR A 705 -19.15 -14.41 102.49
N GLY A 706 -19.10 -13.85 103.71
CA GLY A 706 -18.21 -14.27 104.82
C GLY A 706 -16.73 -13.88 104.76
N ASN A 707 -16.36 -12.74 105.36
CA ASN A 707 -14.97 -12.28 105.52
C ASN A 707 -14.61 -12.08 107.02
N LEU A 708 -13.32 -11.87 107.32
CA LEU A 708 -12.85 -11.34 108.61
C LEU A 708 -12.56 -9.84 108.46
N TYR A 709 -13.08 -9.03 109.37
CA TYR A 709 -13.31 -7.62 109.12
C TYR A 709 -12.40 -6.71 109.94
N ARG A 710 -11.82 -5.71 109.26
CA ARG A 710 -11.04 -4.63 109.87
C ARG A 710 -11.98 -3.58 110.41
N ILE A 711 -11.84 -3.32 111.70
CA ILE A 711 -12.56 -2.27 112.43
C ILE A 711 -11.52 -1.24 112.83
N GLU A 712 -11.61 -0.04 112.26
CA GLU A 712 -10.69 1.07 112.50
C GLU A 712 -11.33 2.11 113.42
N PHE A 713 -10.53 2.73 114.29
CA PHE A 713 -11.00 3.61 115.35
C PHE A 713 -10.56 5.04 115.08
N HIS A 714 -11.50 5.98 115.10
CA HIS A 714 -11.22 7.40 115.00
C HIS A 714 -11.80 8.14 116.20
N VAL A 715 -11.10 9.16 116.68
CA VAL A 715 -11.56 10.01 117.78
C VAL A 715 -11.43 11.45 117.35
N ILE A 716 -12.56 12.04 117.00
CA ILE A 716 -12.66 13.40 116.47
C ILE A 716 -13.59 14.23 117.36
N ASP A 717 -13.55 15.54 117.19
CA ASP A 717 -14.57 16.42 117.73
C ASP A 717 -15.68 16.77 116.73
N SER A 718 -16.68 17.50 117.20
CA SER A 718 -17.84 17.94 116.43
C SER A 718 -17.53 18.87 115.23
N LEU A 719 -16.26 19.20 114.96
CA LEU A 719 -15.81 19.90 113.76
C LEU A 719 -15.01 19.00 112.80
N GLY A 720 -14.74 17.74 113.16
CA GLY A 720 -13.97 16.78 112.35
C GLY A 720 -12.47 16.71 112.66
N GLU A 721 -11.97 17.48 113.63
CA GLU A 721 -10.56 17.49 114.01
C GLU A 721 -10.24 16.34 115.00
N PRO A 722 -9.11 15.61 114.87
CA PRO A 722 -8.75 14.50 115.75
C PRO A 722 -8.35 14.96 117.16
N VAL A 723 -8.84 14.26 118.19
CA VAL A 723 -8.67 14.63 119.61
C VAL A 723 -7.59 13.78 120.27
N SER A 724 -6.38 14.34 120.35
CA SER A 724 -5.23 13.72 121.02
C SER A 724 -5.49 13.39 122.50
N ASN A 725 -5.08 12.20 122.92
CA ASN A 725 -5.28 11.62 124.27
C ASN A 725 -6.73 11.24 124.61
N ALA A 726 -7.64 11.21 123.63
CA ALA A 726 -8.94 10.56 123.78
C ALA A 726 -8.91 9.12 123.23
N SER A 727 -9.72 8.21 123.80
CA SER A 727 -9.73 6.80 123.43
C SER A 727 -11.13 6.16 123.43
N ILE A 728 -11.23 5.03 122.73
CA ILE A 728 -12.39 4.15 122.61
C ILE A 728 -12.07 2.84 123.31
N VAL A 729 -13.02 2.29 124.08
CA VAL A 729 -12.95 0.91 124.55
C VAL A 729 -13.89 0.06 123.71
N PHE A 730 -13.33 -0.88 122.94
CA PHE A 730 -14.08 -1.83 122.12
C PHE A 730 -13.73 -3.26 122.58
N ASN A 731 -14.74 -4.03 122.96
CA ASN A 731 -14.62 -5.38 123.50
C ASN A 731 -13.49 -5.52 124.54
N GLU A 732 -13.63 -4.77 125.64
CA GLU A 732 -12.69 -4.73 126.79
C GLU A 732 -11.27 -4.21 126.47
N SER A 733 -10.99 -3.77 125.25
CA SER A 733 -9.66 -3.27 124.81
C SER A 733 -9.70 -1.78 124.44
N GLU A 734 -8.70 -1.01 124.87
CA GLU A 734 -8.61 0.44 124.62
C GLU A 734 -7.81 0.75 123.34
N TYR A 735 -8.33 1.66 122.51
CA TYR A 735 -7.83 2.07 121.20
C TYR A 735 -7.86 3.59 121.05
N TYR A 736 -6.94 4.14 120.25
CA TYR A 736 -6.82 5.58 119.96
C TYR A 736 -7.17 5.88 118.49
N ASN A 737 -7.13 7.16 118.10
CA ASN A 737 -7.36 7.57 116.71
C ASN A 737 -6.33 6.94 115.75
N GLU A 738 -6.80 6.37 114.63
CA GLU A 738 -6.06 5.58 113.62
C GLU A 738 -5.62 4.16 114.06
N ASP A 739 -5.98 3.69 115.27
CA ASP A 739 -5.83 2.27 115.63
C ASP A 739 -6.84 1.38 114.90
N TYR A 740 -6.56 0.08 114.80
CA TYR A 740 -7.53 -0.89 114.28
C TYR A 740 -7.38 -2.29 114.87
N VAL A 741 -8.48 -3.05 114.81
CA VAL A 741 -8.55 -4.48 115.16
C VAL A 741 -9.08 -5.27 113.95
N LYS A 742 -8.99 -6.61 114.02
CA LYS A 742 -9.73 -7.50 113.10
C LYS A 742 -10.58 -8.50 113.88
N VAL A 743 -11.88 -8.56 113.56
CA VAL A 743 -12.87 -9.42 114.22
C VAL A 743 -13.78 -10.10 113.18
N PRO A 744 -14.42 -11.25 113.51
CA PRO A 744 -15.50 -11.81 112.69
C PRO A 744 -16.78 -10.97 112.78
N GLU A 745 -17.77 -11.33 111.95
CA GLU A 745 -19.16 -10.90 112.10
C GLU A 745 -19.70 -11.29 113.48
N GLY A 746 -20.34 -10.34 114.18
CA GLY A 746 -20.82 -10.54 115.55
C GLY A 746 -21.06 -9.25 116.35
N ASN A 747 -21.54 -9.41 117.59
CA ASN A 747 -21.86 -8.30 118.50
C ASN A 747 -20.72 -8.08 119.50
N TYR A 748 -20.34 -6.82 119.71
CA TYR A 748 -19.25 -6.40 120.60
C TYR A 748 -19.72 -5.26 121.51
N THR A 749 -19.06 -5.08 122.66
CA THR A 749 -19.29 -3.90 123.52
C THR A 749 -18.47 -2.70 123.05
N LEU A 750 -19.01 -1.50 123.18
CA LEU A 750 -18.38 -0.25 122.80
C LEU A 750 -18.64 0.81 123.88
N SER A 751 -17.60 1.44 124.42
CA SER A 751 -17.74 2.51 125.42
C SER A 751 -16.63 3.54 125.32
N ILE A 752 -16.86 4.73 125.90
CA ILE A 752 -15.84 5.77 125.95
C ILE A 752 -14.68 5.34 126.86
N GLY A 753 -13.45 5.56 126.40
CA GLY A 753 -12.26 5.42 127.23
C GLY A 753 -11.93 6.71 127.98
N SER A 754 -10.66 7.09 127.91
CA SER A 754 -10.17 8.38 128.40
C SER A 754 -10.75 9.53 127.56
N VAL A 755 -11.24 10.59 128.20
CA VAL A 755 -11.72 11.82 127.55
C VAL A 755 -10.95 13.03 128.13
N PRO A 756 -10.26 13.82 127.29
CA PRO A 756 -9.52 15.00 127.74
C PRO A 756 -10.39 16.12 128.33
N GLU A 757 -9.81 16.89 129.24
CA GLU A 757 -10.44 18.07 129.83
C GLU A 757 -10.80 19.11 128.76
N GLY A 758 -12.00 19.70 128.86
CA GLY A 758 -12.58 20.57 127.83
C GLY A 758 -13.41 19.85 126.75
N TYR A 759 -13.53 18.52 126.80
CA TYR A 759 -14.39 17.73 125.91
C TYR A 759 -15.44 16.94 126.70
N THR A 760 -16.57 16.67 126.05
CA THR A 760 -17.60 15.73 126.54
C THR A 760 -18.00 14.77 125.42
N PHE A 761 -18.54 13.60 125.76
CA PHE A 761 -19.11 12.70 124.76
C PHE A 761 -20.25 13.40 124.00
N LEU A 762 -20.25 13.30 122.66
CA LEU A 762 -21.39 13.72 121.84
C LEU A 762 -22.20 12.52 121.40
N LYS A 763 -21.59 11.65 120.57
CA LYS A 763 -22.17 10.40 120.07
C LYS A 763 -21.11 9.52 119.40
N TRP A 764 -21.48 8.29 119.09
CA TRP A 764 -20.77 7.45 118.13
C TRP A 764 -21.20 7.76 116.69
N VAL A 765 -20.36 7.42 115.72
CA VAL A 765 -20.70 7.32 114.30
C VAL A 765 -20.00 6.08 113.73
N SER A 766 -20.75 5.12 113.19
CA SER A 766 -20.18 4.05 112.39
C SER A 766 -20.15 4.40 110.89
N ILE A 767 -19.15 3.88 110.17
CA ILE A 767 -19.06 3.95 108.71
C ILE A 767 -18.66 2.58 108.18
N GLY A 768 -19.26 2.14 107.08
CA GLY A 768 -19.07 0.79 106.54
C GLY A 768 -20.13 -0.17 107.06
N PHE A 769 -19.77 -1.44 107.25
CA PHE A 769 -20.73 -2.50 107.60
C PHE A 769 -20.76 -2.74 109.12
N ILE A 770 -21.02 -1.68 109.87
CA ILE A 770 -21.07 -1.66 111.33
C ILE A 770 -22.31 -0.88 111.77
N ASP A 771 -23.08 -1.44 112.70
CA ASP A 771 -24.32 -0.86 113.23
C ASP A 771 -24.21 -0.75 114.76
N ILE A 772 -24.70 0.35 115.36
CA ILE A 772 -24.53 0.65 116.79
C ILE A 772 -25.93 0.79 117.42
N GLU A 773 -26.24 -0.03 118.42
CA GLU A 773 -27.61 -0.13 119.00
C GLU A 773 -28.13 1.21 119.56
N ASP A 774 -27.23 2.00 120.14
CA ASP A 774 -27.49 3.36 120.63
C ASP A 774 -26.24 4.23 120.40
N GLU A 775 -26.30 5.16 119.44
CA GLU A 775 -25.20 6.09 119.14
C GLU A 775 -25.01 7.18 120.21
N ASP A 776 -26.07 7.56 120.95
CA ASP A 776 -26.06 8.68 121.90
C ASP A 776 -25.77 8.21 123.35
N SER A 777 -25.54 6.91 123.56
CA SER A 777 -25.08 6.33 124.84
C SER A 777 -23.55 6.23 124.93
N ASN A 778 -22.99 6.54 126.10
CA ASN A 778 -21.56 6.48 126.37
C ASN A 778 -21.02 5.04 126.55
N GLU A 779 -21.91 4.06 126.69
CA GLU A 779 -21.66 2.61 126.64
C GLU A 779 -22.82 1.93 125.90
N THR A 780 -22.51 1.11 124.89
CA THR A 780 -23.46 0.62 123.88
C THR A 780 -22.98 -0.73 123.30
N ILE A 781 -23.80 -1.34 122.45
CA ILE A 781 -23.46 -2.56 121.71
C ILE A 781 -23.31 -2.21 120.23
N VAL A 782 -22.34 -2.86 119.57
CA VAL A 782 -22.04 -2.67 118.16
C VAL A 782 -22.03 -4.01 117.41
N HIS A 783 -22.82 -4.09 116.35
CA HIS A 783 -22.89 -5.22 115.42
C HIS A 783 -21.91 -5.00 114.28
N VAL A 784 -20.95 -5.91 114.12
CA VAL A 784 -20.06 -5.96 112.96
C VAL A 784 -20.63 -6.94 111.95
N TYR A 785 -20.92 -6.45 110.74
CA TYR A 785 -21.32 -7.25 109.57
C TYR A 785 -20.26 -7.22 108.46
N GLY A 786 -19.30 -6.29 108.54
CA GLY A 786 -18.23 -6.15 107.56
C GLY A 786 -17.13 -5.16 107.97
N ASP A 787 -16.22 -4.87 107.04
CA ASP A 787 -15.18 -3.84 107.23
C ASP A 787 -15.83 -2.49 107.53
N GLY A 788 -15.21 -1.71 108.44
CA GLY A 788 -15.73 -0.40 108.79
C GLY A 788 -14.88 0.38 109.79
N VAL A 789 -15.42 1.52 110.19
CA VAL A 789 -14.81 2.51 111.08
C VAL A 789 -15.79 2.83 112.19
N ILE A 790 -15.32 2.83 113.43
CA ILE A 790 -16.07 3.31 114.61
C ILE A 790 -15.42 4.63 115.03
N THR A 791 -16.21 5.70 114.94
CA THR A 791 -15.76 7.06 115.26
C THR A 791 -16.41 7.53 116.55
N LEU A 792 -15.59 7.84 117.55
CA LEU A 792 -16.01 8.58 118.74
C LEU A 792 -16.03 10.06 118.39
N VAL A 793 -17.22 10.68 118.47
CA VAL A 793 -17.37 12.12 118.31
C VAL A 793 -17.50 12.77 119.68
N LEU A 794 -16.59 13.69 119.97
CA LEU A 794 -16.58 14.49 121.20
C LEU A 794 -17.10 15.91 120.95
N LYS A 795 -17.94 16.43 121.83
CA LYS A 795 -18.32 17.83 121.83
C LYS A 795 -17.23 18.62 122.53
N ARG A 796 -16.66 19.64 121.86
CA ARG A 796 -15.87 20.67 122.56
C ARG A 796 -16.81 21.41 123.53
N SER A 797 -16.48 21.37 124.81
CA SER A 797 -17.23 22.03 125.89
C SER A 797 -16.81 23.49 126.09
N GLU A 798 -16.36 24.15 125.03
CA GLU A 798 -16.25 25.61 124.93
C GLU A 798 -16.40 25.99 123.44
N ALA A 799 -17.42 26.78 123.12
CA ALA A 799 -17.58 27.34 121.78
C ALA A 799 -16.60 28.49 121.59
N LYS A 800 -16.00 28.61 120.40
CA LYS A 800 -15.37 29.88 120.03
C LYS A 800 -16.48 30.88 119.74
N GLU A 801 -16.54 31.90 120.58
CA GLU A 801 -17.39 33.06 120.38
C GLU A 801 -16.58 34.21 119.77
N ALA A 802 -17.26 35.08 119.04
CA ALA A 802 -16.76 36.29 118.43
C ALA A 802 -17.59 37.47 118.91
N ASN A 803 -16.94 38.58 119.25
CA ASN A 803 -17.60 39.85 119.48
C ASN A 803 -17.90 40.50 118.13
N ILE A 804 -19.18 40.77 117.90
CA ILE A 804 -19.70 41.40 116.69
C ILE A 804 -20.22 42.78 117.08
N SER A 805 -19.56 43.83 116.60
CA SER A 805 -20.07 45.19 116.67
C SER A 805 -21.03 45.50 115.52
N PHE A 806 -21.99 46.39 115.75
CA PHE A 806 -22.93 46.87 114.74
C PHE A 806 -22.68 48.34 114.44
N LEU A 807 -22.80 48.72 113.17
CA LEU A 807 -22.66 50.11 112.75
C LEU A 807 -23.62 50.40 111.60
N VAL A 808 -24.47 51.41 111.75
CA VAL A 808 -25.32 51.92 110.67
C VAL A 808 -24.81 53.27 110.22
N LEU A 809 -24.41 53.34 108.95
CA LEU A 809 -23.83 54.53 108.32
C LEU A 809 -24.64 54.96 107.10
N ASP A 810 -24.54 56.24 106.74
CA ASP A 810 -24.91 56.70 105.40
C ASP A 810 -23.76 56.52 104.39
N GLU A 811 -24.05 56.70 103.10
CA GLU A 811 -23.03 56.67 102.03
C GLU A 811 -21.85 57.65 102.22
N SER A 812 -21.99 58.65 103.08
CA SER A 812 -20.93 59.62 103.40
C SER A 812 -20.14 59.23 104.67
N GLY A 813 -20.47 58.09 105.28
CA GLY A 813 -19.80 57.55 106.47
C GLY A 813 -20.26 58.15 107.80
N ASN A 814 -21.38 58.88 107.83
CA ASN A 814 -21.96 59.40 109.08
C ASN A 814 -22.84 58.33 109.71
N ILE A 815 -22.86 58.23 111.05
CA ILE A 815 -23.83 57.39 111.74
C ILE A 815 -25.25 57.91 111.49
N VAL A 816 -26.15 57.02 111.08
CA VAL A 816 -27.59 57.31 111.02
C VAL A 816 -28.20 56.94 112.36
N GLU A 817 -28.47 57.93 113.20
CA GLU A 817 -29.18 57.73 114.46
C GLU A 817 -30.63 57.24 114.21
N ASP A 818 -31.20 56.53 115.19
CA ASP A 818 -32.46 55.79 115.12
C ASP A 818 -32.54 54.66 114.06
N ALA A 819 -31.43 54.31 113.40
CA ALA A 819 -31.35 53.19 112.45
C ALA A 819 -30.65 51.95 113.05
N SER A 820 -31.13 50.75 112.71
CA SER A 820 -30.74 49.48 113.35
C SER A 820 -30.55 48.30 112.38
N ILE A 821 -29.89 47.26 112.89
CA ILE A 821 -29.58 45.99 112.23
C ILE A 821 -30.25 44.87 113.01
N LEU A 822 -30.95 43.97 112.33
CA LEU A 822 -31.42 42.71 112.89
C LEU A 822 -30.36 41.62 112.67
N LEU A 823 -29.93 40.95 113.73
CA LEU A 823 -29.12 39.72 113.67
C LEU A 823 -29.93 38.59 114.32
N ASN A 824 -30.33 37.58 113.54
CA ASN A 824 -31.29 36.54 113.94
C ASN A 824 -32.48 37.11 114.74
N GLU A 825 -33.25 38.01 114.10
CA GLU A 825 -34.47 38.65 114.65
C GLU A 825 -34.26 39.56 115.88
N SER A 826 -33.02 39.73 116.37
CA SER A 826 -32.68 40.63 117.48
C SER A 826 -32.13 41.95 116.95
N GLU A 827 -32.66 43.09 117.42
CA GLU A 827 -32.40 44.43 116.88
C GLU A 827 -31.26 45.15 117.65
N TYR A 828 -30.30 45.71 116.91
CA TYR A 828 -29.09 46.37 117.42
C TYR A 828 -28.83 47.70 116.69
N TYR A 829 -28.36 48.71 117.41
CA TYR A 829 -28.11 50.06 116.88
C TYR A 829 -26.62 50.32 116.63
N SER A 830 -26.34 51.44 115.95
CA SER A 830 -24.97 51.85 115.60
C SER A 830 -24.12 52.11 116.85
N GLY A 831 -23.17 51.22 117.13
CA GLY A 831 -22.32 51.23 118.33
C GLY A 831 -22.57 50.08 119.32
N ASP A 832 -23.65 49.30 119.16
CA ASP A 832 -23.91 48.11 119.96
C ASP A 832 -22.94 46.96 119.61
N ASN A 833 -22.81 46.00 120.52
CA ASN A 833 -22.08 44.76 120.27
C ASN A 833 -22.69 43.54 120.97
N VAL A 834 -22.47 42.36 120.38
CA VAL A 834 -22.96 41.07 120.87
C VAL A 834 -21.90 39.98 120.69
N THR A 835 -21.74 39.10 121.68
CA THR A 835 -20.93 37.89 121.54
C THR A 835 -21.78 36.76 120.96
N VAL A 836 -21.35 36.15 119.86
CA VAL A 836 -22.02 34.99 119.25
C VAL A 836 -20.99 33.92 118.86
N SER A 837 -21.40 32.65 118.86
CA SER A 837 -20.58 31.55 118.35
C SER A 837 -20.16 31.78 116.88
N LEU A 838 -19.06 31.14 116.43
CA LEU A 838 -18.74 31.11 115.00
C LEU A 838 -19.83 30.35 114.22
N GLY A 839 -20.30 30.91 113.11
CA GLY A 839 -21.43 30.36 112.35
C GLY A 839 -22.06 31.34 111.35
N GLY A 840 -23.13 30.88 110.67
CA GLY A 840 -23.93 31.70 109.77
C GLY A 840 -25.15 32.28 110.47
N TYR A 841 -25.29 33.61 110.46
CA TYR A 841 -26.39 34.35 111.09
C TYR A 841 -27.19 35.13 110.05
N LYS A 842 -28.52 35.08 110.10
CA LYS A 842 -29.36 35.90 109.24
C LYS A 842 -29.24 37.37 109.66
N ILE A 843 -29.08 38.26 108.68
CA ILE A 843 -29.07 39.71 108.88
C ILE A 843 -30.12 40.40 108.02
N GLU A 844 -30.75 41.41 108.56
CA GLU A 844 -31.79 42.22 107.91
C GLU A 844 -31.69 43.67 108.38
N PRO A 845 -32.14 44.67 107.60
CA PRO A 845 -32.32 46.01 108.12
C PRO A 845 -33.45 45.99 109.16
N GLY A 846 -33.22 46.59 110.32
CA GLY A 846 -34.26 46.83 111.30
C GLY A 846 -35.04 48.11 110.95
N SER A 847 -35.26 48.92 111.97
CA SER A 847 -35.73 50.30 111.81
C SER A 847 -34.81 51.11 110.86
N ILE A 848 -35.39 51.71 109.82
CA ILE A 848 -34.74 52.72 108.96
C ILE A 848 -35.56 54.02 109.04
N PRO A 849 -34.95 55.17 109.42
CA PRO A 849 -35.64 56.46 109.43
C PRO A 849 -36.07 56.96 108.04
N ASP A 850 -37.21 57.67 107.99
CA ASP A 850 -37.73 58.31 106.79
C ASP A 850 -36.69 59.19 106.08
N GLY A 851 -36.51 58.98 104.78
CA GLY A 851 -35.52 59.68 103.96
C GLY A 851 -34.21 58.92 103.73
N TYR A 852 -34.08 57.70 104.26
CA TYR A 852 -33.02 56.74 103.93
C TYR A 852 -33.63 55.43 103.39
N ARG A 853 -32.82 54.61 102.71
CA ARG A 853 -33.11 53.20 102.43
C ARG A 853 -31.84 52.36 102.49
N PHE A 854 -31.99 51.05 102.64
CA PHE A 854 -30.87 50.12 102.56
C PHE A 854 -30.16 50.21 101.19
N LYS A 855 -28.83 50.20 101.21
CA LYS A 855 -27.99 50.12 100.00
C LYS A 855 -27.20 48.82 99.96
N CYS A 856 -26.39 48.58 100.97
CA CYS A 856 -25.61 47.35 101.11
C CYS A 856 -25.12 47.14 102.54
N TRP A 857 -24.80 45.89 102.83
CA TRP A 857 -23.96 45.50 103.94
C TRP A 857 -22.47 45.66 103.59
N SER A 858 -21.66 45.89 104.62
CA SER A 858 -20.20 45.76 104.61
C SER A 858 -19.76 45.05 105.89
N THR A 859 -18.53 44.53 105.91
CA THR A 859 -17.94 43.93 107.12
C THR A 859 -16.51 44.40 107.34
N GLU A 860 -16.12 44.42 108.61
CA GLU A 860 -14.72 44.49 109.05
C GLU A 860 -14.43 43.30 109.96
N GLY A 861 -13.15 42.91 110.07
CA GLY A 861 -12.75 41.72 110.82
C GLY A 861 -13.11 40.40 110.11
N ASN A 862 -13.29 39.34 110.88
CA ASN A 862 -13.40 37.96 110.35
C ASN A 862 -14.87 37.56 110.05
N ILE A 863 -15.61 38.45 109.40
CA ILE A 863 -17.01 38.25 109.00
C ILE A 863 -17.14 38.42 107.49
N THR A 864 -17.92 37.56 106.83
CA THR A 864 -18.21 37.65 105.39
C THR A 864 -19.71 37.52 105.15
N ILE A 865 -20.31 38.48 104.45
CA ILE A 865 -21.74 38.47 104.14
C ILE A 865 -21.96 37.85 102.76
N LEU A 866 -22.80 36.80 102.67
CA LEU A 866 -22.95 35.98 101.46
C LEU A 866 -23.60 36.73 100.28
N ASN A 867 -24.44 37.73 100.55
CA ASN A 867 -24.90 38.67 99.54
C ASN A 867 -25.04 40.07 100.16
N PRO A 868 -24.03 40.95 100.03
CA PRO A 868 -24.05 42.26 100.68
C PRO A 868 -25.06 43.24 100.07
N PHE A 869 -25.56 43.00 98.85
CA PHE A 869 -26.48 43.92 98.15
C PHE A 869 -27.96 43.56 98.31
N LYS A 870 -28.29 42.65 99.23
CA LYS A 870 -29.67 42.25 99.56
C LYS A 870 -29.93 42.56 101.03
N GLU A 871 -31.10 43.13 101.31
CA GLU A 871 -31.59 43.47 102.66
C GLU A 871 -31.51 42.23 103.58
N GLU A 872 -32.36 41.21 103.35
CA GLU A 872 -32.19 39.91 104.00
C GLU A 872 -30.97 39.14 103.43
N SER A 873 -29.96 38.92 104.25
CA SER A 873 -28.72 38.20 103.90
C SER A 873 -28.24 37.28 105.03
N ILE A 874 -27.06 36.68 104.88
CA ILE A 874 -26.41 35.86 105.91
C ILE A 874 -24.97 36.35 106.13
N ALA A 875 -24.65 36.70 107.37
CA ALA A 875 -23.30 36.95 107.85
C ALA A 875 -22.66 35.65 108.34
N MET A 876 -21.60 35.21 107.66
CA MET A 876 -20.74 34.12 108.12
C MET A 876 -19.66 34.70 109.04
N VAL A 877 -19.77 34.39 110.34
CA VAL A 877 -18.86 34.82 111.40
C VAL A 877 -17.80 33.74 111.63
N TYR A 878 -16.54 34.08 111.35
CA TYR A 878 -15.37 33.21 111.56
C TYR A 878 -14.41 33.74 112.66
N GLY A 879 -14.72 34.90 113.24
CA GLY A 879 -14.03 35.52 114.37
C GLY A 879 -14.55 36.94 114.60
N ASP A 880 -13.95 37.68 115.55
CA ASP A 880 -14.33 39.06 115.88
C ASP A 880 -14.42 39.98 114.64
N GLY A 881 -15.36 40.92 114.65
CA GLY A 881 -15.54 41.89 113.57
C GLY A 881 -16.72 42.84 113.76
N THR A 882 -17.06 43.57 112.70
CA THR A 882 -18.18 44.52 112.67
C THR A 882 -19.07 44.23 111.48
N ILE A 883 -20.39 44.17 111.71
CA ILE A 883 -21.41 44.17 110.65
C ILE A 883 -21.87 45.60 110.45
N ILE A 884 -21.66 46.12 109.23
CA ILE A 884 -21.95 47.51 108.89
C ILE A 884 -23.12 47.54 107.90
N MET A 885 -24.19 48.24 108.23
CA MET A 885 -25.24 48.59 107.29
C MET A 885 -24.95 49.96 106.68
N ILE A 886 -24.93 50.04 105.35
CA ILE A 886 -24.83 51.30 104.61
C ILE A 886 -26.20 51.63 104.03
N LEU A 887 -26.71 52.80 104.41
CA LEU A 887 -27.95 53.37 103.92
C LEU A 887 -27.66 54.46 102.87
N GLU A 888 -28.44 54.50 101.79
CA GLU A 888 -28.42 55.64 100.86
C GLU A 888 -29.50 56.66 101.21
N LYS A 889 -29.15 57.94 101.07
CA LYS A 889 -30.02 59.06 101.45
C LYS A 889 -30.90 59.44 100.27
N LEU A 890 -32.21 59.30 100.43
CA LEU A 890 -33.21 59.58 99.39
C LEU A 890 -33.36 61.09 99.20
N GLY A 891 -32.48 61.66 98.37
CA GLY A 891 -32.42 63.08 98.08
C GLY A 891 -33.68 63.63 97.40
N GLY A 892 -34.53 64.30 98.17
CA GLY A 892 -35.39 65.37 97.64
C GLY A 892 -34.48 66.44 97.03
N GLY A 893 -34.51 66.57 95.71
CA GLY A 893 -33.36 67.10 94.96
C GLY A 893 -33.34 68.62 94.78
N GLU A 894 -32.12 69.16 94.63
CA GLU A 894 -31.91 70.45 93.96
C GLU A 894 -30.55 70.55 93.23
N SER A 895 -30.56 70.28 91.92
CA SER A 895 -29.74 70.94 90.88
C SER A 895 -28.20 70.80 90.80
N ILE A 896 -27.70 71.21 89.61
CA ILE A 896 -26.37 71.82 89.31
C ILE A 896 -25.16 70.92 88.98
N ASP A 897 -24.59 71.24 87.80
CA ASP A 897 -23.21 71.14 87.30
C ASP A 897 -22.42 69.81 87.16
N SER A 898 -22.55 69.25 85.95
CA SER A 898 -21.56 69.50 84.85
C SER A 898 -20.58 68.39 84.39
N VAL A 899 -20.47 68.32 83.05
CA VAL A 899 -19.21 68.34 82.28
C VAL A 899 -18.13 67.27 82.56
N LYS A 900 -18.16 66.18 81.77
CA LYS A 900 -17.18 65.87 80.68
C LYS A 900 -17.66 64.62 79.89
N SER A 901 -17.93 64.68 78.58
CA SER A 901 -17.01 64.78 77.40
C SER A 901 -16.23 63.47 77.14
N ILE A 902 -15.93 62.97 75.93
CA ILE A 902 -15.80 63.50 74.54
C ILE A 902 -16.36 62.37 73.61
N LEU A 903 -17.25 62.48 72.61
CA LEU A 903 -17.84 63.52 71.73
C LEU A 903 -17.00 64.04 70.53
N ASN A 904 -17.63 64.16 69.35
CA ASN A 904 -17.15 64.82 68.11
C ASN A 904 -16.01 64.14 67.30
N THR A 905 -15.96 64.20 65.95
CA THR A 905 -16.93 64.69 64.93
C THR A 905 -16.59 64.13 63.52
N PRO A 906 -17.57 64.04 62.58
CA PRO A 906 -17.33 63.83 61.14
C PRO A 906 -17.10 65.16 60.38
N TYR A 907 -16.69 65.15 59.09
CA TYR A 907 -17.01 66.22 58.11
C TYR A 907 -16.57 65.97 56.63
N TYR A 908 -17.27 66.63 55.70
CA TYR A 908 -17.07 66.88 54.23
C TYR A 908 -16.83 65.65 53.29
N ILE A 909 -17.51 65.42 52.14
CA ILE A 909 -18.24 66.18 51.09
C ILE A 909 -17.40 66.55 49.85
N ALA A 910 -17.90 66.10 48.68
CA ALA A 910 -17.67 66.54 47.28
C ALA A 910 -16.28 66.35 46.60
N GLY A 911 -16.29 66.18 45.27
CA GLY A 911 -15.11 65.87 44.42
C GLY A 911 -15.45 65.75 42.92
N ASP A 912 -15.90 66.86 42.34
CA ASP A 912 -16.62 67.08 41.07
C ASP A 912 -15.96 66.69 39.71
N MET A 913 -16.78 66.63 38.63
CA MET A 913 -16.48 66.69 37.16
C MET A 913 -15.68 65.54 36.49
N LEU A 914 -16.00 65.00 35.29
CA LEU A 914 -16.34 65.56 33.94
C LEU A 914 -15.14 66.28 33.27
N LYS A 915 -14.63 65.91 32.08
CA LYS A 915 -15.28 65.92 30.74
C LYS A 915 -14.45 65.21 29.64
N TYR A 916 -15.12 64.94 28.49
CA TYR A 916 -14.67 64.96 27.07
C TYR A 916 -13.18 65.19 26.72
N GLY A 917 -12.60 64.59 25.66
CA GLY A 917 -13.16 63.70 24.62
C GLY A 917 -12.68 64.08 23.18
N SER A 918 -13.12 63.32 22.16
CA SER A 918 -12.98 63.60 20.70
C SER A 918 -11.59 63.52 20.04
N ASN A 919 -11.41 63.36 18.72
CA ASN A 919 -12.12 62.65 17.62
C ASN A 919 -11.27 62.75 16.31
N LYS A 920 -11.65 62.08 15.20
CA LYS A 920 -11.09 62.15 13.81
C LYS A 920 -9.70 61.51 13.61
N HIS A 921 -9.23 61.05 12.44
CA HIS A 921 -9.74 60.62 11.09
C HIS A 921 -8.45 60.17 10.29
N PHE A 922 -8.40 59.65 9.05
CA PHE A 922 -9.35 59.32 7.95
C PHE A 922 -8.75 58.15 7.12
N LEU A 923 -9.56 57.57 6.21
CA LEU A 923 -9.27 56.78 4.98
C LEU A 923 -7.92 57.02 4.25
N SER A 924 -7.41 56.20 3.30
CA SER A 924 -7.71 54.83 2.80
C SER A 924 -6.75 54.49 1.64
N SER A 925 -6.69 53.24 1.15
CA SER A 925 -7.07 52.91 -0.25
C SER A 925 -6.81 51.43 -0.59
N SER A 926 -7.60 50.90 -1.52
CA SER A 926 -7.40 49.62 -2.21
C SER A 926 -7.17 49.88 -3.69
N LEU A 927 -6.45 48.99 -4.39
CA LEU A 927 -6.62 48.69 -5.82
C LEU A 927 -5.68 47.56 -6.25
N LEU A 928 -6.20 46.71 -7.16
CA LEU A 928 -5.50 45.76 -8.05
C LEU A 928 -4.53 44.76 -7.37
#